data_AF-A0A3C0QPL3-F1
#
_entry.id   AF-A0A3C0QPL3-F1
#
_cell.length_a   1.000
_cell.length_b   1.000
_cell.length_c   1.000
_cell.angle_alpha   90.00
_cell.angle_beta   90.00
_cell.angle_gamma   90.00
#
_symmetry.space_group_name_H-M   'P 1'
#
loop_
_entity.id
_entity.type
_entity.pdbx_description
1 polymer ?
#
loop_
_entity_poly.entity_id
_entity_poly.type
_entity_poly.pdbx_seq_one_letter_code
_entity_poly.pdbx_strand_id
1 'polypeptide(L)'
;MKMNAMKKVLASLLATATVLCSMSATVASAVDVKTANNVSITAGASASVQILASEGYEEAGYVQWGAVSGADGYNVYADGTQIDSMLIRQYSGYFRADAVGLKAGSHTLKVVPTTGGKEDTSKAAETKVTVIANDRSGFGWVNGTSSGAYNEDGTLKSNATVVYVTDKTKDSVKVTLPDKKGNNVELTGIQNIITGLKSNTKVGPVCIRFIGNITDPSTLTKGDLYIDAASCGLTVEGVGTDTTFNGFGLVMKNSSNVEVRNIGFMNCNSSEGDNCGLQQGNDHVWVHHCDMFYGDAGTDADQVKGDGALDTKTSTYITHSYNHFWDNGKCNLQGMKSESTDNYITYHHNWYDHSDSRHPRIRTCSVHIYNNYFDGNAKYGVGVTLSASAFVENNYFRNCKYPMLSSMQGSDVVAGGIFSSEDGGIIKSYGNEITGDLTKAYVTYQDNSTEFDAYEAKSRDEQVPSSVKTKQGGTSYNNFDTDSSLMYKYTPDKASDVPSIVKAHAGRAQGGDFQWTFDNSIDDASYTVDTALKAALVAYKDKIVAIGSGFSNDAAVVEPVQTTAPSTTVAPVQTTTKTTTVATTPVTYSDTIFVAPKGTGSGKSESDPTDFLTAIKNVQAGGVIYLLEGTYNYTDTILIDQNNSGSAGKYKTVKPYNNAKVVFDFTGQAVSSSARGFVLDGNYWHFYGFEITQAGDNGMLLSGNNNIIEMMVFNDNEDTGLQVSRYRTDAASIAEWPTNNLIKNCTSKNNCDEATMENADGFAAKLTCGEGNVFDGCISYNNSDDGWDLYSKAATGPIGVVTIKNCVAFRNGFTEDGRGYGDADGNGFKMGGGGIGTRHIVENCLAFENLNCGFTDNNNPGFGDMKDCTAYNNGIGGNGKSNYMVYRCDTTATYQNMMSYINTANVTKTNAAGIKVSNDKFVGSMKNSIYYNSKYYFAASETMTNGAKLGTVITPADTDFVTLKVGGLGTDFHTAWRNADGSPNPHGFAETPLDGTYGSIGYHMSGGISQATPTPSDPVSTTAPSEGTTTKPATSGGTSTGTSSTVHNFTSSDLNSSFYQFSDTSSLSTAKGSVEYQGMTLTQCLKMETSTSITFNAPSAGTVTLVFGADASTIKLNGSKYTSTGNVLVLDVNAGENVLTKADSANLFYISYNAAGSSDTPVETAEPPVETTATPVETTAEPVETTATEPTPSAGKYGDVDGNDSIDIIDVLTLNQYLVGIIDQPKGYANADVDKDGSVTDSDAMMILKSLVKLVTLPE
;
A
#
# COMPACT_ATOMS: atom_id res chain seq x y z
N MET A 1 40.47 -6.39 -73.49
CA MET A 1 41.95 -6.46 -73.60
C MET A 1 42.52 -6.95 -72.27
N LYS A 2 43.78 -7.45 -72.26
CA LYS A 2 44.63 -7.80 -71.09
C LYS A 2 43.91 -8.11 -69.75
N MET A 3 43.73 -9.39 -69.36
CA MET A 3 44.74 -10.30 -68.75
C MET A 3 45.02 -10.04 -67.26
N ASN A 4 45.36 -11.02 -66.41
CA ASN A 4 45.08 -12.47 -66.31
C ASN A 4 45.91 -13.04 -65.14
N ALA A 5 45.29 -13.76 -64.18
CA ALA A 5 45.85 -14.82 -63.29
C ALA A 5 45.02 -14.87 -61.98
N MET A 6 44.03 -15.73 -61.71
CA MET A 6 43.64 -17.08 -62.18
C MET A 6 44.35 -18.26 -61.49
N LYS A 7 43.53 -19.19 -60.93
CA LYS A 7 43.76 -20.52 -60.27
C LYS A 7 43.43 -20.46 -58.76
N LYS A 8 42.75 -21.42 -58.10
CA LYS A 8 42.10 -22.72 -58.46
C LYS A 8 41.09 -23.09 -57.30
N VAL A 9 40.10 -23.99 -57.37
CA VAL A 9 39.15 -24.47 -58.43
C VAL A 9 38.12 -25.47 -57.81
N LEU A 10 36.87 -25.53 -58.33
CA LEU A 10 35.76 -26.49 -58.01
C LEU A 10 35.19 -26.41 -56.55
N ALA A 11 33.88 -26.36 -56.26
CA ALA A 11 32.64 -27.10 -56.62
C ALA A 11 32.20 -28.04 -55.45
N SER A 12 30.92 -28.42 -55.23
CA SER A 12 29.76 -28.55 -56.15
C SER A 12 28.37 -28.67 -55.45
N LEU A 13 27.30 -28.12 -56.07
CA LEU A 13 25.91 -28.68 -56.26
C LEU A 13 25.07 -29.12 -55.01
N LEU A 14 23.71 -29.04 -54.91
CA LEU A 14 22.52 -28.77 -55.77
C LEU A 14 21.46 -27.98 -54.95
N ALA A 15 20.73 -26.98 -55.49
CA ALA A 15 19.32 -26.99 -56.03
C ALA A 15 18.17 -27.13 -54.97
N THR A 16 16.96 -26.55 -55.12
CA THR A 16 16.24 -26.02 -56.31
C THR A 16 15.23 -24.88 -55.97
N ALA A 17 14.70 -24.20 -57.01
CA ALA A 17 13.73 -23.06 -57.04
C ALA A 17 12.29 -23.37 -56.52
N THR A 18 11.22 -22.52 -56.57
CA THR A 18 10.68 -21.48 -57.52
C THR A 18 9.48 -20.71 -56.86
N VAL A 19 8.95 -19.53 -57.25
CA VAL A 19 9.45 -18.31 -57.98
C VAL A 19 8.37 -17.17 -58.00
N LEU A 20 8.79 -15.88 -57.98
CA LEU A 20 8.15 -14.57 -58.33
C LEU A 20 6.67 -14.17 -58.02
N CYS A 21 6.56 -12.97 -57.43
CA CYS A 21 5.77 -11.76 -57.80
C CYS A 21 4.24 -11.70 -58.01
N SER A 22 3.65 -10.71 -57.31
CA SER A 22 2.66 -9.70 -57.74
C SER A 22 1.21 -10.09 -58.14
N MET A 23 0.24 -9.41 -57.52
CA MET A 23 -0.74 -8.52 -58.19
C MET A 23 -1.55 -7.73 -57.13
N SER A 24 -2.15 -6.59 -57.51
CA SER A 24 -2.86 -5.68 -56.61
C SER A 24 -4.39 -5.74 -56.80
N ALA A 25 -5.13 -5.53 -55.71
CA ALA A 25 -6.52 -5.04 -55.57
C ALA A 25 -7.54 -5.28 -56.71
N THR A 26 -8.68 -5.92 -56.39
CA THR A 26 -9.99 -5.21 -56.35
C THR A 26 -11.12 -6.04 -55.73
N VAL A 27 -12.21 -5.34 -55.38
CA VAL A 27 -13.37 -5.78 -54.58
C VAL A 27 -14.28 -6.78 -55.30
N ALA A 28 -14.81 -7.77 -54.56
CA ALA A 28 -16.07 -8.46 -54.89
C ALA A 28 -16.80 -8.89 -53.60
N SER A 29 -18.07 -8.54 -53.47
CA SER A 29 -18.89 -8.80 -52.27
C SER A 29 -19.82 -10.01 -52.43
N ALA A 30 -19.90 -10.86 -51.41
CA ALA A 30 -20.92 -11.89 -51.23
C ALA A 30 -21.22 -12.02 -49.73
N VAL A 31 -22.36 -11.52 -49.26
CA VAL A 31 -23.63 -12.26 -49.07
C VAL A 31 -23.67 -13.02 -47.73
N ASP A 32 -24.65 -12.61 -46.92
CA ASP A 32 -25.02 -13.14 -45.62
C ASP A 32 -25.48 -14.61 -45.71
N VAL A 33 -24.91 -15.50 -44.90
CA VAL A 33 -25.37 -16.91 -44.76
C VAL A 33 -25.38 -17.30 -43.28
N LYS A 34 -26.56 -17.18 -42.66
CA LYS A 34 -26.85 -17.80 -41.36
C LYS A 34 -26.96 -19.32 -41.51
N THR A 35 -25.89 -20.05 -41.21
CA THR A 35 -25.94 -21.50 -40.93
C THR A 35 -25.14 -21.82 -39.68
N ALA A 36 -25.83 -22.29 -38.64
CA ALA A 36 -25.17 -22.86 -37.48
C ALA A 36 -24.46 -24.17 -37.89
N ASN A 37 -23.19 -24.30 -37.50
CA ASN A 37 -22.45 -25.56 -37.53
C ASN A 37 -21.49 -25.57 -36.35
N ASN A 38 -21.68 -26.51 -35.43
CA ASN A 38 -20.73 -26.77 -34.36
C ASN A 38 -19.46 -27.37 -34.97
N VAL A 39 -18.39 -26.58 -35.05
CA VAL A 39 -17.04 -27.08 -35.36
C VAL A 39 -16.21 -26.97 -34.09
N SER A 40 -16.26 -28.01 -33.26
CA SER A 40 -15.42 -28.12 -32.07
C SER A 40 -13.96 -28.20 -32.49
N ILE A 41 -13.19 -27.14 -32.27
CA ILE A 41 -11.76 -27.10 -32.59
C ILE A 41 -10.99 -27.77 -31.44
N THR A 42 -10.97 -29.10 -31.41
CA THR A 42 -10.27 -29.86 -30.37
C THR A 42 -8.76 -29.74 -30.53
N ALA A 43 -8.15 -28.74 -29.88
CA ALA A 43 -6.71 -28.73 -29.67
C ALA A 43 -6.32 -29.91 -28.76
N GLY A 44 -5.23 -30.60 -29.10
CA GLY A 44 -4.86 -31.88 -28.48
C GLY A 44 -4.07 -31.73 -27.18
N ALA A 45 -4.18 -32.76 -26.32
CA ALA A 45 -3.40 -32.90 -25.10
C ALA A 45 -1.87 -32.85 -25.34
N SER A 46 -1.11 -32.31 -24.38
CA SER A 46 0.32 -32.04 -24.50
C SER A 46 1.19 -33.30 -24.45
N ALA A 47 2.42 -33.23 -24.97
CA ALA A 47 3.34 -34.39 -24.97
C ALA A 47 3.88 -34.75 -23.56
N SER A 48 3.93 -33.77 -22.66
CA SER A 48 4.39 -33.85 -21.27
C SER A 48 3.59 -32.88 -20.40
N VAL A 49 3.69 -32.98 -19.07
CA VAL A 49 3.03 -32.02 -18.15
C VAL A 49 3.51 -30.61 -18.46
N GLN A 50 2.58 -29.67 -18.53
CA GLN A 50 2.84 -28.23 -18.62
C GLN A 50 2.16 -27.58 -17.43
N ILE A 51 2.96 -26.98 -16.53
CA ILE A 51 2.45 -26.24 -15.37
C ILE A 51 1.88 -24.90 -15.89
N LEU A 52 0.66 -24.58 -15.46
CA LEU A 52 -0.09 -23.39 -15.87
C LEU A 52 -0.03 -22.28 -14.82
N ALA A 53 -0.05 -22.66 -13.53
CA ALA A 53 0.09 -21.78 -12.38
C ALA A 53 0.59 -22.59 -11.17
N SER A 54 1.29 -21.95 -10.23
CA SER A 54 1.68 -22.55 -8.95
C SER A 54 2.12 -21.47 -7.95
N GLU A 55 1.60 -21.57 -6.73
CA GLU A 55 1.64 -20.52 -5.71
C GLU A 55 1.39 -21.17 -4.32
N GLY A 56 1.85 -20.58 -3.22
CA GLY A 56 2.00 -21.21 -1.90
C GLY A 56 1.43 -20.38 -0.75
N TYR A 57 0.12 -20.48 -0.52
CA TYR A 57 -0.61 -19.72 0.50
C TYR A 57 -0.38 -20.26 1.94
N GLU A 58 -1.27 -19.95 2.87
CA GLU A 58 -1.14 -20.27 4.29
C GLU A 58 -1.12 -21.80 4.54
N GLU A 59 0.05 -22.32 4.92
CA GLU A 59 0.32 -23.73 5.25
C GLU A 59 -0.01 -24.72 4.13
N ALA A 60 -0.03 -24.24 2.89
CA ALA A 60 -0.37 -25.03 1.72
C ALA A 60 0.23 -24.43 0.44
N GLY A 61 0.23 -25.20 -0.64
CA GLY A 61 0.55 -24.67 -1.95
C GLY A 61 0.00 -25.53 -3.07
N TYR A 62 -0.32 -24.88 -4.19
CA TYR A 62 -0.99 -25.53 -5.30
C TYR A 62 -0.15 -25.54 -6.58
N VAL A 63 -0.52 -26.44 -7.47
CA VAL A 63 -0.01 -26.52 -8.84
C VAL A 63 -1.17 -26.84 -9.79
N GLN A 64 -1.25 -26.12 -10.91
CA GLN A 64 -2.20 -26.36 -12.00
C GLN A 64 -1.47 -26.82 -13.25
N TRP A 65 -2.07 -27.73 -14.04
CA TRP A 65 -1.46 -28.24 -15.27
C TRP A 65 -2.45 -28.60 -16.37
N GLY A 66 -1.98 -28.59 -17.62
CA GLY A 66 -2.72 -29.02 -18.80
C GLY A 66 -2.73 -30.55 -18.99
N ALA A 67 -3.74 -31.07 -19.71
CA ALA A 67 -3.90 -32.50 -19.96
C ALA A 67 -2.76 -33.10 -20.81
N VAL A 68 -2.22 -34.25 -20.40
CA VAL A 68 -1.13 -34.95 -21.07
C VAL A 68 -1.65 -36.10 -21.95
N SER A 69 -1.17 -36.15 -23.19
CA SER A 69 -1.59 -37.12 -24.21
C SER A 69 -1.27 -38.56 -23.81
N GLY A 70 -2.32 -39.38 -23.73
CA GLY A 70 -2.24 -40.79 -23.34
C GLY A 70 -2.19 -41.03 -21.84
N ALA A 71 -2.31 -39.99 -21.01
CA ALA A 71 -2.40 -40.17 -19.56
C ALA A 71 -3.74 -40.79 -19.14
N ASP A 72 -3.72 -41.50 -18.01
CA ASP A 72 -4.91 -42.02 -17.30
C ASP A 72 -5.06 -41.49 -15.87
N GLY A 73 -4.12 -40.66 -15.43
CA GLY A 73 -4.06 -40.07 -14.09
C GLY A 73 -2.81 -39.24 -13.88
N TYR A 74 -2.66 -38.73 -12.65
CA TYR A 74 -1.48 -37.98 -12.21
C TYR A 74 -1.20 -38.30 -10.75
N ASN A 75 0.08 -38.37 -10.38
CA ASN A 75 0.55 -38.25 -9.02
C ASN A 75 1.12 -36.85 -8.80
N VAL A 76 1.01 -36.33 -7.58
CA VAL A 76 1.65 -35.07 -7.18
C VAL A 76 2.47 -35.31 -5.90
N TYR A 77 3.64 -34.67 -5.83
CA TYR A 77 4.59 -34.78 -4.73
C TYR A 77 4.91 -33.39 -4.18
N ALA A 78 4.94 -33.26 -2.85
CA ALA A 78 5.53 -32.13 -2.15
C ALA A 78 6.86 -32.59 -1.50
N ASP A 79 7.97 -31.97 -1.89
CA ASP A 79 9.34 -32.31 -1.47
C ASP A 79 9.70 -33.80 -1.59
N GLY A 80 9.16 -34.46 -2.62
CA GLY A 80 9.34 -35.90 -2.88
C GLY A 80 8.44 -36.82 -2.05
N THR A 81 7.60 -36.29 -1.16
CA THR A 81 6.51 -37.05 -0.51
C THR A 81 5.25 -36.97 -1.37
N GLN A 82 4.66 -38.11 -1.72
CA GLN A 82 3.43 -38.14 -2.52
C GLN A 82 2.26 -37.60 -1.69
N ILE A 83 1.47 -36.68 -2.25
CA ILE A 83 0.23 -36.21 -1.61
C ILE A 83 -0.93 -37.15 -1.96
N ASP A 84 -1.97 -37.17 -1.13
CA ASP A 84 -3.17 -37.98 -1.39
C ASP A 84 -3.82 -37.59 -2.71
N SER A 85 -4.23 -38.59 -3.52
CA SER A 85 -4.86 -38.33 -4.82
C SER A 85 -6.16 -37.52 -4.72
N MET A 86 -6.88 -37.61 -3.59
CA MET A 86 -8.07 -36.77 -3.34
C MET A 86 -7.77 -35.26 -3.38
N LEU A 87 -6.53 -34.84 -3.14
CA LEU A 87 -6.10 -33.44 -3.26
C LEU A 87 -5.96 -32.97 -4.71
N ILE A 88 -6.15 -33.86 -5.71
CA ILE A 88 -6.13 -33.56 -7.15
C ILE A 88 -7.56 -33.41 -7.69
N ARG A 89 -7.83 -32.32 -8.40
CA ARG A 89 -9.09 -32.00 -9.09
C ARG A 89 -8.88 -31.82 -10.60
N GLN A 90 -9.85 -32.23 -11.41
CA GLN A 90 -9.98 -31.85 -12.81
C GLN A 90 -11.07 -30.79 -12.95
N TYR A 91 -10.83 -29.78 -13.77
CA TYR A 91 -11.77 -28.73 -14.18
C TYR A 91 -11.91 -28.74 -15.70
N SER A 92 -12.70 -27.80 -16.25
CA SER A 92 -12.72 -27.58 -17.69
C SER A 92 -11.38 -27.01 -18.17
N GLY A 93 -10.63 -27.77 -18.96
CA GLY A 93 -9.36 -27.37 -19.58
C GLY A 93 -8.08 -27.61 -18.76
N TYR A 94 -8.16 -27.79 -17.43
CA TYR A 94 -6.99 -27.95 -16.55
C TYR A 94 -7.21 -28.91 -15.39
N PHE A 95 -6.10 -29.29 -14.75
CA PHE A 95 -6.05 -30.00 -13.47
C PHE A 95 -5.43 -29.08 -12.40
N ARG A 96 -5.79 -29.29 -11.13
CA ARG A 96 -5.20 -28.61 -9.96
C ARG A 96 -4.87 -29.66 -8.89
N ALA A 97 -3.82 -29.42 -8.12
CA ALA A 97 -3.58 -30.10 -6.85
C ALA A 97 -3.17 -29.10 -5.78
N ASP A 98 -3.60 -29.31 -4.54
CA ASP A 98 -3.31 -28.45 -3.40
C ASP A 98 -2.67 -29.29 -2.29
N ALA A 99 -1.37 -29.11 -2.06
CA ALA A 99 -0.63 -29.77 -1.01
C ALA A 99 -0.82 -28.99 0.30
N VAL A 100 -1.64 -29.53 1.20
CA VAL A 100 -2.08 -28.90 2.46
C VAL A 100 -1.42 -29.53 3.69
N GLY A 101 -1.00 -28.71 4.64
CA GLY A 101 -0.22 -29.11 5.81
C GLY A 101 1.30 -28.97 5.62
N LEU A 102 1.70 -27.97 4.82
CA LEU A 102 3.08 -27.58 4.62
C LEU A 102 3.52 -26.58 5.69
N LYS A 103 4.83 -26.50 5.93
CA LYS A 103 5.42 -25.54 6.86
C LYS A 103 5.64 -24.20 6.14
N ALA A 104 5.80 -23.10 6.88
CA ALA A 104 6.32 -21.87 6.29
C ALA A 104 7.73 -22.10 5.71
N GLY A 105 7.94 -21.75 4.44
CA GLY A 105 9.20 -21.97 3.72
C GLY A 105 9.04 -22.25 2.22
N SER A 106 10.14 -22.56 1.53
CA SER A 106 10.11 -22.90 0.10
C SER A 106 9.94 -24.41 -0.09
N HIS A 107 8.85 -24.79 -0.75
CA HIS A 107 8.47 -26.18 -1.03
C HIS A 107 8.52 -26.46 -2.54
N THR A 108 8.81 -27.71 -2.91
CA THR A 108 8.86 -28.17 -4.31
C THR A 108 7.66 -29.04 -4.64
N LEU A 109 6.80 -28.58 -5.55
CA LEU A 109 5.65 -29.34 -6.05
C LEU A 109 5.98 -29.99 -7.39
N LYS A 110 5.78 -31.30 -7.49
CA LYS A 110 6.10 -32.09 -8.69
C LYS A 110 4.92 -32.92 -9.16
N VAL A 111 4.57 -32.77 -10.42
CA VAL A 111 3.44 -33.46 -11.08
C VAL A 111 3.99 -34.52 -12.03
N VAL A 112 3.50 -35.76 -11.91
CA VAL A 112 3.91 -36.91 -12.71
C VAL A 112 2.68 -37.54 -13.36
N PRO A 113 2.58 -37.65 -14.70
CA PRO A 113 1.44 -38.28 -15.35
C PRO A 113 1.55 -39.81 -15.26
N THR A 114 0.41 -40.50 -15.17
CA THR A 114 0.36 -41.96 -15.23
C THR A 114 -0.14 -42.46 -16.59
N THR A 115 0.26 -43.65 -16.99
CA THR A 115 -0.24 -44.36 -18.18
C THR A 115 -0.25 -45.86 -17.91
N GLY A 116 -1.43 -46.48 -17.96
CA GLY A 116 -1.63 -47.85 -17.47
C GLY A 116 -1.43 -47.97 -15.95
N GLY A 117 -1.77 -46.92 -15.19
CA GLY A 117 -1.53 -46.82 -13.75
C GLY A 117 -0.05 -46.80 -13.34
N LYS A 118 0.86 -46.44 -14.26
CA LYS A 118 2.30 -46.31 -14.00
C LYS A 118 2.80 -44.92 -14.35
N GLU A 119 3.68 -44.37 -13.52
CA GLU A 119 4.30 -43.07 -13.76
C GLU A 119 5.14 -43.05 -15.05
N ASP A 120 4.95 -42.00 -15.85
CA ASP A 120 5.87 -41.60 -16.91
C ASP A 120 6.69 -40.39 -16.44
N THR A 121 7.73 -40.67 -15.65
CA THR A 121 8.63 -39.65 -15.10
C THR A 121 9.40 -38.87 -16.19
N SER A 122 9.42 -39.35 -17.44
CA SER A 122 9.99 -38.61 -18.57
C SER A 122 9.11 -37.43 -19.04
N LYS A 123 7.85 -37.41 -18.59
CA LYS A 123 6.85 -36.35 -18.86
C LYS A 123 6.51 -35.50 -17.64
N ALA A 124 7.17 -35.71 -16.50
CA ALA A 124 6.92 -34.98 -15.27
C ALA A 124 7.35 -33.50 -15.38
N ALA A 125 6.76 -32.65 -14.55
CA ALA A 125 7.17 -31.26 -14.35
C ALA A 125 7.24 -30.93 -12.86
N GLU A 126 8.08 -29.98 -12.48
CA GLU A 126 8.22 -29.52 -11.09
C GLU A 126 8.35 -28.01 -11.02
N THR A 127 7.86 -27.44 -9.92
CA THR A 127 7.83 -26.01 -9.61
C THR A 127 8.15 -25.81 -8.13
N LYS A 128 8.45 -24.58 -7.74
CA LYS A 128 8.57 -24.18 -6.34
C LYS A 128 7.45 -23.25 -5.95
N VAL A 129 7.10 -23.27 -4.67
CA VAL A 129 6.14 -22.37 -4.03
C VAL A 129 6.73 -21.89 -2.70
N THR A 130 6.30 -20.72 -2.23
CA THR A 130 6.81 -20.13 -0.97
C THR A 130 5.65 -19.99 0.01
N VAL A 131 5.51 -21.00 0.86
CA VAL A 131 4.42 -21.16 1.85
C VAL A 131 4.66 -20.23 3.04
N ILE A 132 3.58 -19.63 3.55
CA ILE A 132 3.59 -18.84 4.80
C ILE A 132 2.86 -19.58 5.93
N ALA A 133 3.07 -19.17 7.18
CA ALA A 133 2.35 -19.75 8.33
C ALA A 133 0.98 -19.10 8.49
N ASN A 134 -0.01 -19.84 9.02
CA ASN A 134 -1.19 -19.20 9.59
C ASN A 134 -0.79 -18.43 10.87
N ASP A 135 -1.33 -17.24 11.05
CA ASP A 135 -1.16 -16.41 12.24
C ASP A 135 -1.88 -17.02 13.46
N ARG A 136 -1.11 -17.44 14.47
CA ARG A 136 -1.58 -18.08 15.72
C ARG A 136 -1.57 -17.13 16.92
N SER A 137 -1.81 -15.85 16.69
CA SER A 137 -2.11 -14.89 17.75
C SER A 137 -3.60 -14.94 18.14
N GLY A 138 -3.90 -14.81 19.43
CA GLY A 138 -5.28 -14.88 19.93
C GLY A 138 -5.43 -15.68 21.22
N PHE A 139 -6.59 -15.54 21.87
CA PHE A 139 -6.90 -16.30 23.09
C PHE A 139 -7.00 -17.82 22.87
N GLY A 140 -7.15 -18.29 21.62
CA GLY A 140 -7.13 -19.71 21.27
C GLY A 140 -5.86 -20.50 21.64
N TRP A 141 -4.76 -19.84 22.00
CA TRP A 141 -3.52 -20.48 22.44
C TRP A 141 -3.10 -20.09 23.87
N VAL A 142 -3.96 -19.40 24.62
CA VAL A 142 -3.71 -19.05 26.02
C VAL A 142 -4.15 -20.22 26.91
N ASN A 143 -3.19 -20.87 27.58
CA ASN A 143 -3.39 -22.07 28.41
C ASN A 143 -3.87 -23.34 27.66
N GLY A 144 -3.81 -23.36 26.32
CA GLY A 144 -4.17 -24.50 25.48
C GLY A 144 -3.74 -24.33 24.03
N THR A 145 -4.46 -24.93 23.09
CA THR A 145 -4.24 -24.77 21.64
C THR A 145 -5.51 -25.05 20.85
N SER A 146 -5.78 -24.21 19.85
CA SER A 146 -6.86 -24.38 18.88
C SER A 146 -6.43 -25.06 17.58
N SER A 147 -5.17 -25.46 17.42
CA SER A 147 -4.60 -25.98 16.14
C SER A 147 -5.04 -27.42 15.78
N GLY A 148 -6.24 -27.83 16.18
CA GLY A 148 -6.94 -29.06 15.77
C GLY A 148 -6.05 -30.30 15.56
N ALA A 149 -5.98 -30.74 14.30
CA ALA A 149 -5.17 -31.87 13.84
C ALA A 149 -3.76 -31.50 13.35
N TYR A 150 -3.38 -30.22 13.39
CA TYR A 150 -2.10 -29.70 12.94
C TYR A 150 -1.15 -29.33 14.08
N ASN A 151 0.15 -29.33 13.83
CA ASN A 151 1.14 -28.78 14.75
C ASN A 151 1.13 -27.24 14.66
N GLU A 152 1.71 -26.57 15.66
CA GLU A 152 1.81 -25.10 15.68
C GLU A 152 2.74 -24.53 14.57
N ASP A 153 3.38 -25.40 13.78
CA ASP A 153 4.20 -25.04 12.61
C ASP A 153 3.52 -25.37 11.26
N GLY A 154 2.21 -25.62 11.26
CA GLY A 154 1.40 -25.91 10.08
C GLY A 154 1.46 -27.34 9.57
N THR A 155 2.38 -28.17 10.07
CA THR A 155 2.50 -29.57 9.63
C THR A 155 1.41 -30.46 10.26
N LEU A 156 0.85 -31.42 9.51
CA LEU A 156 -0.16 -32.33 10.06
C LEU A 156 0.43 -33.22 11.19
N LYS A 157 -0.29 -33.40 12.30
CA LYS A 157 0.13 -34.29 13.39
C LYS A 157 0.33 -35.72 12.87
N SER A 158 1.46 -36.35 13.16
CA SER A 158 1.86 -37.64 12.56
C SER A 158 0.99 -38.85 12.95
N ASN A 159 0.08 -38.67 13.91
CA ASN A 159 -0.94 -39.63 14.32
C ASN A 159 -2.38 -39.17 13.97
N ALA A 160 -2.53 -38.12 13.15
CA ALA A 160 -3.83 -37.65 12.70
C ALA A 160 -4.50 -38.62 11.72
N THR A 161 -5.83 -38.75 11.81
CA THR A 161 -6.64 -39.47 10.83
C THR A 161 -7.25 -38.49 9.84
N VAL A 162 -6.87 -38.57 8.57
CA VAL A 162 -7.44 -37.74 7.50
C VAL A 162 -8.68 -38.40 6.92
N VAL A 163 -9.76 -37.62 6.73
CA VAL A 163 -11.03 -38.07 6.16
C VAL A 163 -11.42 -37.13 5.02
N TYR A 164 -11.48 -37.65 3.79
CA TYR A 164 -11.85 -36.87 2.61
C TYR A 164 -13.36 -36.93 2.31
N VAL A 165 -13.98 -35.76 2.19
CA VAL A 165 -15.41 -35.58 1.96
C VAL A 165 -15.63 -34.79 0.66
N THR A 166 -16.57 -35.26 -0.15
CA THR A 166 -17.05 -34.62 -1.37
C THR A 166 -18.57 -34.64 -1.33
N ASP A 167 -19.24 -33.85 -2.16
CA ASP A 167 -20.71 -33.86 -2.21
C ASP A 167 -21.30 -35.28 -2.46
N LYS A 168 -20.61 -36.05 -3.30
CA LYS A 168 -20.94 -37.44 -3.64
C LYS A 168 -20.65 -38.44 -2.52
N THR A 169 -19.72 -38.13 -1.61
CA THR A 169 -19.28 -39.03 -0.53
C THR A 169 -19.75 -38.64 0.86
N LYS A 170 -20.36 -37.46 1.08
CA LYS A 170 -20.81 -36.99 2.40
C LYS A 170 -21.60 -38.02 3.22
N ASP A 171 -22.45 -38.81 2.58
CA ASP A 171 -23.28 -39.85 3.22
C ASP A 171 -22.65 -41.26 3.21
N SER A 172 -21.56 -41.48 2.46
CA SER A 172 -20.97 -42.80 2.20
C SER A 172 -19.48 -42.92 2.52
N VAL A 173 -18.83 -41.80 2.89
CA VAL A 173 -17.45 -41.73 3.39
C VAL A 173 -17.29 -42.63 4.62
N LYS A 174 -16.15 -43.31 4.71
CA LYS A 174 -15.87 -44.28 5.78
C LYS A 174 -14.55 -43.99 6.46
N VAL A 175 -14.52 -44.19 7.76
CA VAL A 175 -13.28 -44.21 8.57
C VAL A 175 -13.38 -45.30 9.63
N THR A 176 -12.27 -45.90 10.01
CA THR A 176 -12.19 -46.80 11.17
C THR A 176 -11.55 -46.05 12.32
N LEU A 177 -12.28 -45.87 13.42
CA LEU A 177 -11.83 -45.18 14.62
C LEU A 177 -12.07 -46.05 15.86
N PRO A 178 -11.25 -45.92 16.93
CA PRO A 178 -11.50 -46.62 18.19
C PRO A 178 -12.76 -46.09 18.90
N ASP A 179 -13.62 -47.00 19.35
CA ASP A 179 -14.71 -46.69 20.28
C ASP A 179 -14.16 -46.25 21.65
N LYS A 180 -15.06 -45.82 22.55
CA LYS A 180 -14.70 -45.39 23.91
C LYS A 180 -14.07 -46.49 24.80
N LYS A 181 -14.02 -47.74 24.33
CA LYS A 181 -13.37 -48.88 24.98
C LYS A 181 -12.04 -49.26 24.31
N GLY A 182 -11.71 -48.66 23.16
CA GLY A 182 -10.51 -48.94 22.37
C GLY A 182 -10.69 -50.00 21.26
N ASN A 183 -11.92 -50.38 20.92
CA ASN A 183 -12.19 -51.30 19.80
C ASN A 183 -12.33 -50.51 18.50
N ASN A 184 -11.64 -50.92 17.43
CA ASN A 184 -11.80 -50.30 16.11
C ASN A 184 -13.21 -50.56 15.56
N VAL A 185 -13.92 -49.48 15.20
CA VAL A 185 -15.27 -49.49 14.61
C VAL A 185 -15.27 -48.69 13.32
N GLU A 186 -15.91 -49.21 12.28
CA GLU A 186 -16.15 -48.49 11.03
C GLU A 186 -17.35 -47.54 11.19
N LEU A 187 -17.14 -46.25 10.93
CA LEU A 187 -18.16 -45.21 10.89
C LEU A 187 -18.43 -44.84 9.43
N THR A 188 -19.69 -44.60 9.06
CA THR A 188 -20.10 -44.27 7.67
C THR A 188 -20.99 -43.03 7.65
N GLY A 189 -20.66 -42.06 6.79
CA GLY A 189 -21.36 -40.78 6.64
C GLY A 189 -20.86 -39.72 7.63
N ILE A 190 -20.67 -38.49 7.16
CA ILE A 190 -19.89 -37.45 7.85
C ILE A 190 -20.39 -37.12 9.27
N GLN A 191 -21.68 -36.91 9.46
CA GLN A 191 -22.25 -36.62 10.78
C GLN A 191 -22.08 -37.80 11.77
N ASN A 192 -22.08 -39.05 11.28
CA ASN A 192 -21.83 -40.22 12.13
C ASN A 192 -20.35 -40.33 12.53
N ILE A 193 -19.42 -39.93 11.64
CA ILE A 193 -17.99 -39.83 11.94
C ILE A 193 -17.77 -38.82 13.09
N ILE A 194 -18.30 -37.60 12.95
CA ILE A 194 -18.23 -36.55 13.97
C ILE A 194 -18.89 -37.01 15.29
N THR A 195 -20.04 -37.67 15.22
CA THR A 195 -20.71 -38.25 16.40
C THR A 195 -19.86 -39.29 17.13
N GLY A 196 -18.98 -40.01 16.42
CA GLY A 196 -18.02 -40.95 17.00
C GLY A 196 -16.89 -40.30 17.82
N LEU A 197 -16.63 -39.01 17.61
CA LEU A 197 -15.62 -38.23 18.34
C LEU A 197 -16.12 -37.78 19.72
N LYS A 198 -17.45 -37.65 19.89
CA LYS A 198 -18.11 -37.09 21.07
C LYS A 198 -17.60 -37.73 22.36
N SER A 199 -16.84 -36.98 23.15
CA SER A 199 -16.19 -37.38 24.41
C SER A 199 -15.47 -38.73 24.31
N ASN A 200 -14.67 -38.92 23.25
CA ASN A 200 -13.97 -40.16 22.95
C ASN A 200 -12.45 -40.01 23.04
N THR A 201 -11.92 -40.11 24.27
CA THR A 201 -10.47 -40.00 24.59
C THR A 201 -9.61 -41.19 24.13
N LYS A 202 -10.12 -42.00 23.19
CA LYS A 202 -9.36 -43.07 22.50
C LYS A 202 -9.03 -42.70 21.06
N VAL A 203 -9.70 -41.71 20.48
CA VAL A 203 -9.43 -41.20 19.15
C VAL A 203 -8.28 -40.19 19.22
N GLY A 204 -7.29 -40.34 18.34
CA GLY A 204 -6.25 -39.32 18.11
C GLY A 204 -6.78 -38.15 17.27
N PRO A 205 -5.93 -37.23 16.81
CA PRO A 205 -6.38 -36.08 16.03
C PRO A 205 -7.10 -36.50 14.75
N VAL A 206 -8.08 -35.71 14.31
CA VAL A 206 -8.89 -35.99 13.11
C VAL A 206 -8.96 -34.75 12.24
N CYS A 207 -8.55 -34.89 10.98
CA CYS A 207 -8.60 -33.85 9.97
C CYS A 207 -9.66 -34.23 8.93
N ILE A 208 -10.70 -33.41 8.79
CA ILE A 208 -11.79 -33.65 7.85
C ILE A 208 -11.66 -32.64 6.70
N ARG A 209 -11.27 -33.15 5.53
CA ARG A 209 -11.00 -32.38 4.31
C ARG A 209 -12.20 -32.43 3.38
N PHE A 210 -12.93 -31.33 3.28
CA PHE A 210 -14.04 -31.14 2.34
C PHE A 210 -13.52 -30.61 1.00
N ILE A 211 -14.18 -30.98 -0.10
CA ILE A 211 -13.75 -30.65 -1.47
C ILE A 211 -14.99 -30.38 -2.35
N GLY A 212 -15.04 -29.19 -2.96
CA GLY A 212 -16.13 -28.74 -3.84
C GLY A 212 -17.39 -28.29 -3.10
N ASN A 213 -18.48 -28.06 -3.85
CA ASN A 213 -19.74 -27.57 -3.31
C ASN A 213 -20.50 -28.70 -2.60
N ILE A 214 -20.43 -28.73 -1.27
CA ILE A 214 -21.14 -29.71 -0.44
C ILE A 214 -22.58 -29.21 -0.20
N THR A 215 -23.58 -29.95 -0.69
CA THR A 215 -24.98 -29.77 -0.28
C THR A 215 -25.29 -30.56 0.99
N ASP A 216 -26.46 -30.31 1.59
CA ASP A 216 -26.97 -30.98 2.80
C ASP A 216 -26.68 -32.50 2.86
N PRO A 217 -25.86 -32.97 3.82
CA PRO A 217 -25.80 -34.38 4.19
C PRO A 217 -27.18 -34.93 4.61
N SER A 218 -27.45 -36.20 4.33
CA SER A 218 -28.70 -36.88 4.68
C SER A 218 -28.97 -36.99 6.19
N THR A 219 -27.93 -36.77 7.01
CA THR A 219 -27.98 -36.79 8.47
C THR A 219 -27.37 -35.49 8.98
N LEU A 220 -28.22 -34.57 9.44
CA LEU A 220 -27.85 -33.29 10.06
C LEU A 220 -28.66 -33.11 11.35
N THR A 221 -28.13 -32.36 12.31
CA THR A 221 -28.88 -32.00 13.53
C THR A 221 -29.50 -30.64 13.31
N LYS A 222 -30.83 -30.54 13.24
CA LYS A 222 -31.57 -29.29 12.91
C LYS A 222 -31.26 -28.65 11.53
N GLY A 223 -30.51 -29.33 10.67
CA GLY A 223 -29.96 -28.74 9.43
C GLY A 223 -28.52 -28.25 9.57
N ASP A 224 -27.87 -28.50 10.70
CA ASP A 224 -26.45 -28.20 10.93
C ASP A 224 -25.60 -29.46 10.95
N LEU A 225 -24.35 -29.33 10.48
CA LEU A 225 -23.30 -30.29 10.78
C LEU A 225 -22.86 -30.06 12.23
N TYR A 226 -22.99 -31.08 13.07
CA TYR A 226 -23.05 -30.88 14.52
C TYR A 226 -21.90 -31.60 15.25
N ILE A 227 -21.00 -30.80 15.83
CA ILE A 227 -19.87 -31.21 16.66
C ILE A 227 -20.26 -31.02 18.14
N ASP A 228 -20.09 -32.08 18.95
CA ASP A 228 -20.52 -32.06 20.35
C ASP A 228 -19.55 -32.86 21.23
N ALA A 229 -18.91 -32.17 22.18
CA ALA A 229 -17.85 -32.67 23.05
C ALA A 229 -16.68 -33.36 22.33
N ALA A 230 -16.27 -32.87 21.16
CA ALA A 230 -15.02 -33.29 20.53
C ALA A 230 -13.84 -32.66 21.28
N SER A 231 -12.80 -33.45 21.59
CA SER A 231 -11.58 -32.97 22.26
C SER A 231 -10.32 -33.74 21.87
N CYS A 232 -10.31 -34.30 20.66
CA CYS A 232 -9.22 -35.12 20.13
C CYS A 232 -8.16 -34.33 19.35
N GLY A 233 -8.38 -33.03 19.13
CA GLY A 233 -7.70 -32.26 18.08
C GLY A 233 -8.42 -32.46 16.75
N LEU A 234 -9.48 -31.68 16.52
CA LEU A 234 -10.33 -31.80 15.33
C LEU A 234 -10.11 -30.61 14.39
N THR A 235 -9.74 -30.86 13.14
CA THR A 235 -9.80 -29.85 12.07
C THR A 235 -10.91 -30.16 11.10
N VAL A 236 -11.71 -29.16 10.75
CA VAL A 236 -12.70 -29.15 9.67
C VAL A 236 -12.21 -28.14 8.64
N GLU A 237 -11.64 -28.62 7.53
CA GLU A 237 -11.04 -27.76 6.52
C GLU A 237 -11.58 -28.01 5.11
N GLY A 238 -11.68 -26.96 4.30
CA GLY A 238 -11.84 -27.07 2.86
C GLY A 238 -10.49 -27.11 2.11
N VAL A 239 -10.51 -27.61 0.88
CA VAL A 239 -9.32 -27.75 0.03
C VAL A 239 -9.48 -26.91 -1.24
N GLY A 240 -8.47 -26.10 -1.57
CA GLY A 240 -8.52 -25.18 -2.71
C GLY A 240 -9.56 -24.08 -2.53
N THR A 241 -10.00 -23.48 -3.65
CA THR A 241 -10.80 -22.25 -3.67
C THR A 241 -12.30 -22.48 -3.73
N ASP A 242 -12.77 -23.73 -3.91
CA ASP A 242 -14.13 -24.07 -4.34
C ASP A 242 -14.95 -24.89 -3.32
N THR A 243 -14.38 -25.12 -2.13
CA THR A 243 -15.08 -25.82 -1.06
C THR A 243 -16.13 -24.92 -0.41
N THR A 244 -17.38 -25.35 -0.40
CA THR A 244 -18.49 -24.63 0.26
C THR A 244 -19.40 -25.57 1.04
N PHE A 245 -20.02 -25.07 2.11
CA PHE A 245 -21.20 -25.66 2.72
C PHE A 245 -22.41 -24.87 2.20
N ASN A 246 -23.25 -25.51 1.40
CA ASN A 246 -24.33 -24.88 0.65
C ASN A 246 -25.68 -25.50 1.06
N GLY A 247 -26.42 -24.80 1.92
CA GLY A 247 -27.65 -25.28 2.56
C GLY A 247 -27.56 -25.42 4.09
N PHE A 248 -26.40 -25.81 4.62
CA PHE A 248 -26.25 -26.16 6.05
C PHE A 248 -25.16 -25.34 6.76
N GLY A 249 -25.33 -25.15 8.07
CA GLY A 249 -24.35 -24.51 8.95
C GLY A 249 -23.46 -25.52 9.69
N LEU A 250 -22.48 -25.00 10.43
CA LEU A 250 -21.62 -25.78 11.34
C LEU A 250 -21.88 -25.38 12.79
N VAL A 251 -22.29 -26.32 13.65
CA VAL A 251 -22.60 -26.05 15.06
C VAL A 251 -21.67 -26.81 15.99
N MET A 252 -21.07 -26.09 16.94
CA MET A 252 -20.14 -26.61 17.95
C MET A 252 -20.68 -26.42 19.37
N LYS A 253 -20.72 -27.51 20.15
CA LYS A 253 -21.07 -27.50 21.57
C LYS A 253 -20.05 -28.31 22.39
N ASN A 254 -19.75 -27.85 23.61
CA ASN A 254 -18.97 -28.57 24.64
C ASN A 254 -17.55 -29.01 24.20
N SER A 255 -17.00 -28.45 23.11
CA SER A 255 -15.85 -29.00 22.38
C SER A 255 -14.58 -28.18 22.56
N SER A 256 -13.42 -28.83 22.46
CA SER A 256 -12.11 -28.25 22.75
C SER A 256 -11.03 -28.66 21.75
N ASN A 257 -10.10 -27.75 21.45
CA ASN A 257 -9.05 -27.90 20.44
C ASN A 257 -9.66 -28.25 19.06
N VAL A 258 -10.39 -27.27 18.51
CA VAL A 258 -11.10 -27.38 17.23
C VAL A 258 -10.69 -26.24 16.29
N GLU A 259 -10.35 -26.60 15.06
CA GLU A 259 -9.96 -25.69 13.98
C GLU A 259 -10.99 -25.79 12.85
N VAL A 260 -11.46 -24.66 12.33
CA VAL A 260 -12.39 -24.58 11.20
C VAL A 260 -11.81 -23.61 10.17
N ARG A 261 -11.55 -24.07 8.94
CA ARG A 261 -10.85 -23.24 7.95
C ARG A 261 -11.14 -23.48 6.48
N ASN A 262 -10.94 -22.46 5.64
CA ASN A 262 -11.06 -22.54 4.19
C ASN A 262 -12.43 -23.06 3.68
N ILE A 263 -13.53 -22.59 4.27
CA ILE A 263 -14.90 -22.98 3.90
C ILE A 263 -15.74 -21.75 3.59
N GLY A 264 -16.47 -21.79 2.46
CA GLY A 264 -17.51 -20.81 2.16
C GLY A 264 -18.88 -21.29 2.62
N PHE A 265 -19.49 -20.63 3.60
CA PHE A 265 -20.83 -20.96 4.10
C PHE A 265 -21.88 -20.12 3.37
N MET A 266 -22.81 -20.77 2.65
CA MET A 266 -23.80 -20.06 1.83
C MET A 266 -25.18 -20.74 1.86
N ASN A 267 -26.24 -19.92 1.75
CA ASN A 267 -27.63 -20.36 1.78
C ASN A 267 -27.98 -21.25 3.00
N CYS A 268 -27.38 -20.96 4.16
CA CYS A 268 -27.66 -21.70 5.39
C CYS A 268 -29.17 -21.62 5.72
N ASN A 269 -29.84 -22.77 5.70
CA ASN A 269 -31.27 -22.94 5.98
C ASN A 269 -31.55 -23.65 7.31
N SER A 270 -30.53 -23.80 8.16
CA SER A 270 -30.62 -24.56 9.41
C SER A 270 -31.54 -23.91 10.45
N SER A 271 -32.01 -24.71 11.40
CA SER A 271 -32.91 -24.22 12.46
C SER A 271 -32.21 -23.61 13.67
N GLU A 272 -30.86 -23.61 13.73
CA GLU A 272 -30.12 -22.72 14.63
C GLU A 272 -29.79 -21.38 13.91
N GLY A 273 -29.79 -21.34 12.57
CA GLY A 273 -29.76 -20.12 11.76
C GLY A 273 -28.37 -19.48 11.55
N ASP A 274 -27.35 -19.97 12.26
CA ASP A 274 -25.97 -19.48 12.17
C ASP A 274 -25.21 -20.15 11.00
N ASN A 275 -24.37 -19.42 10.26
CA ASN A 275 -23.43 -20.05 9.30
C ASN A 275 -22.44 -20.99 10.05
N CYS A 276 -21.85 -20.50 11.14
CA CYS A 276 -20.98 -21.25 12.05
C CYS A 276 -21.24 -20.83 13.51
N GLY A 277 -21.92 -21.67 14.29
CA GLY A 277 -22.38 -21.34 15.66
C GLY A 277 -21.65 -22.11 16.77
N LEU A 278 -20.84 -21.42 17.57
CA LEU A 278 -20.23 -21.94 18.80
C LEU A 278 -21.23 -21.75 19.96
N GLN A 279 -22.21 -22.63 20.07
CA GLN A 279 -23.45 -22.37 20.82
C GLN A 279 -23.34 -22.49 22.37
N GLN A 280 -22.42 -23.29 22.90
CA GLN A 280 -22.19 -23.43 24.36
C GLN A 280 -20.94 -24.25 24.69
N GLY A 281 -20.25 -23.88 25.77
CA GLY A 281 -19.27 -24.72 26.46
C GLY A 281 -18.03 -25.07 25.66
N ASN A 282 -17.68 -24.31 24.62
CA ASN A 282 -16.49 -24.56 23.83
C ASN A 282 -15.28 -23.80 24.41
N ASP A 283 -14.09 -24.39 24.29
CA ASP A 283 -12.82 -23.77 24.67
C ASP A 283 -11.74 -24.06 23.63
N HIS A 284 -10.78 -23.16 23.38
CA HIS A 284 -9.72 -23.36 22.39
C HIS A 284 -10.27 -23.77 21.01
N VAL A 285 -11.04 -22.85 20.41
CA VAL A 285 -11.55 -22.98 19.03
C VAL A 285 -10.98 -21.85 18.17
N TRP A 286 -10.64 -22.17 16.92
CA TRP A 286 -10.19 -21.22 15.91
C TRP A 286 -11.04 -21.36 14.65
N VAL A 287 -11.63 -20.26 14.19
CA VAL A 287 -12.34 -20.18 12.91
C VAL A 287 -11.65 -19.14 12.05
N HIS A 288 -11.06 -19.57 10.92
CA HIS A 288 -10.27 -18.68 10.08
C HIS A 288 -10.37 -18.95 8.58
N HIS A 289 -10.03 -17.95 7.78
CA HIS A 289 -10.02 -18.07 6.31
C HIS A 289 -11.32 -18.66 5.75
N CYS A 290 -12.47 -18.20 6.26
CA CYS A 290 -13.79 -18.65 5.82
C CYS A 290 -14.61 -17.50 5.25
N ASP A 291 -15.37 -17.78 4.19
CA ASP A 291 -16.36 -16.84 3.64
C ASP A 291 -17.71 -17.07 4.30
N MET A 292 -18.31 -16.02 4.84
CA MET A 292 -19.64 -16.05 5.42
C MET A 292 -20.61 -15.32 4.48
N PHE A 293 -21.32 -16.07 3.63
CA PHE A 293 -22.34 -15.51 2.75
C PHE A 293 -23.74 -15.56 3.40
N TYR A 294 -24.73 -14.94 2.75
CA TYR A 294 -26.13 -14.95 3.17
C TYR A 294 -26.66 -16.33 3.59
N GLY A 295 -27.37 -16.37 4.71
CA GLY A 295 -28.30 -17.45 5.04
C GLY A 295 -29.58 -17.38 4.19
N ASP A 296 -30.55 -18.22 4.54
CA ASP A 296 -31.95 -18.01 4.15
C ASP A 296 -32.67 -17.13 5.19
N ALA A 297 -33.75 -16.46 4.77
CA ALA A 297 -34.42 -15.48 5.60
C ALA A 297 -35.13 -16.14 6.80
N GLY A 298 -34.79 -15.68 8.01
CA GLY A 298 -35.44 -16.12 9.26
C GLY A 298 -36.85 -15.53 9.47
N THR A 299 -37.38 -15.69 10.68
CA THR A 299 -38.74 -15.22 11.03
C THR A 299 -38.79 -13.75 11.44
N ASP A 300 -37.68 -13.20 11.95
CA ASP A 300 -37.63 -11.82 12.43
C ASP A 300 -37.16 -10.86 11.32
N ALA A 301 -37.61 -9.60 11.39
CA ALA A 301 -37.37 -8.62 10.33
C ALA A 301 -35.89 -8.22 10.13
N ASP A 302 -35.02 -8.54 11.10
CA ASP A 302 -33.57 -8.38 11.01
C ASP A 302 -32.84 -9.69 10.65
N GLN A 303 -33.57 -10.76 10.31
CA GLN A 303 -33.03 -12.04 9.83
C GLN A 303 -33.11 -12.22 8.30
N VAL A 304 -33.37 -11.14 7.54
CA VAL A 304 -33.60 -11.21 6.08
C VAL A 304 -32.38 -11.63 5.24
N LYS A 305 -31.17 -11.59 5.83
CA LYS A 305 -29.90 -12.04 5.24
C LYS A 305 -29.35 -13.34 5.91
N GLY A 306 -30.16 -14.04 6.71
CA GLY A 306 -29.72 -15.04 7.71
C GLY A 306 -29.88 -14.52 9.14
N ASP A 307 -29.70 -15.36 10.18
CA ASP A 307 -29.55 -14.87 11.56
C ASP A 307 -28.08 -14.50 11.84
N GLY A 308 -27.33 -15.23 12.67
CA GLY A 308 -25.90 -15.00 12.86
C GLY A 308 -25.04 -15.53 11.71
N ALA A 309 -23.84 -14.99 11.53
CA ALA A 309 -22.83 -15.60 10.66
C ALA A 309 -21.87 -16.48 11.50
N LEU A 310 -21.04 -15.86 12.34
CA LEU A 310 -20.08 -16.54 13.21
C LEU A 310 -20.36 -16.15 14.67
N ASP A 311 -21.37 -16.80 15.23
CA ASP A 311 -21.91 -16.55 16.57
C ASP A 311 -21.15 -17.37 17.62
N THR A 312 -20.82 -16.75 18.77
CA THR A 312 -20.15 -17.43 19.90
C THR A 312 -20.87 -17.15 21.22
N LYS A 313 -21.25 -18.24 21.90
CA LYS A 313 -22.20 -18.24 23.02
C LYS A 313 -21.63 -19.15 24.12
N THR A 314 -21.58 -18.68 25.37
CA THR A 314 -21.11 -19.43 26.56
C THR A 314 -19.79 -20.19 26.33
N SER A 315 -18.81 -19.58 25.67
CA SER A 315 -17.56 -20.21 25.21
C SER A 315 -16.38 -19.24 25.40
N THR A 316 -15.15 -19.74 25.63
CA THR A 316 -13.97 -18.94 26.04
C THR A 316 -12.67 -19.45 25.39
N TYR A 317 -11.59 -18.69 25.42
CA TYR A 317 -10.34 -19.00 24.68
C TYR A 317 -10.58 -19.27 23.20
N ILE A 318 -11.19 -18.31 22.49
CA ILE A 318 -11.57 -18.45 21.08
C ILE A 318 -10.85 -17.40 20.23
N THR A 319 -10.45 -17.77 19.02
CA THR A 319 -9.93 -16.84 18.01
C THR A 319 -10.77 -16.94 16.73
N HIS A 320 -11.19 -15.79 16.20
CA HIS A 320 -11.85 -15.67 14.90
C HIS A 320 -11.02 -14.74 14.02
N SER A 321 -10.41 -15.25 12.93
CA SER A 321 -9.46 -14.43 12.17
C SER A 321 -9.41 -14.65 10.68
N TYR A 322 -9.08 -13.61 9.91
CA TYR A 322 -9.03 -13.70 8.44
C TYR A 322 -10.35 -14.24 7.82
N ASN A 323 -11.52 -14.00 8.44
CA ASN A 323 -12.81 -14.37 7.86
C ASN A 323 -13.40 -13.19 7.06
N HIS A 324 -14.10 -13.48 5.96
CA HIS A 324 -14.75 -12.48 5.11
C HIS A 324 -16.27 -12.60 5.26
N PHE A 325 -16.89 -11.56 5.82
CA PHE A 325 -18.32 -11.44 6.04
C PHE A 325 -18.95 -10.68 4.87
N TRP A 326 -19.59 -11.42 3.97
CA TRP A 326 -20.17 -10.87 2.74
C TRP A 326 -21.60 -10.39 3.01
N ASP A 327 -21.73 -9.10 3.33
CA ASP A 327 -22.99 -8.38 3.53
C ASP A 327 -23.94 -9.00 4.60
N ASN A 328 -23.43 -9.76 5.58
CA ASN A 328 -24.32 -10.44 6.54
C ASN A 328 -25.14 -9.44 7.39
N GLY A 329 -26.40 -9.78 7.68
CA GLY A 329 -27.30 -8.95 8.50
C GLY A 329 -26.83 -8.83 9.97
N LYS A 330 -26.17 -9.88 10.47
CA LYS A 330 -25.60 -9.97 11.82
C LYS A 330 -24.34 -10.84 11.74
N CYS A 331 -23.15 -10.28 11.91
CA CYS A 331 -21.92 -11.04 11.77
C CYS A 331 -21.64 -11.91 12.99
N ASN A 332 -21.49 -11.31 14.18
CA ASN A 332 -21.05 -12.01 15.38
C ASN A 332 -21.84 -11.56 16.62
N LEU A 333 -22.80 -12.36 17.10
CA LEU A 333 -23.20 -12.27 18.50
C LEU A 333 -22.14 -12.97 19.37
N GLN A 334 -21.67 -12.26 20.37
CA GLN A 334 -20.71 -12.74 21.36
C GLN A 334 -21.35 -12.64 22.76
N GLY A 335 -21.43 -13.77 23.46
CA GLY A 335 -21.90 -13.86 24.85
C GLY A 335 -23.42 -13.83 25.05
N MET A 336 -23.83 -14.31 26.23
CA MET A 336 -25.20 -14.62 26.62
C MET A 336 -25.55 -14.13 28.02
N LYS A 337 -26.79 -13.65 28.22
CA LYS A 337 -27.25 -12.97 29.46
C LYS A 337 -27.16 -13.78 30.76
N SER A 338 -26.87 -15.08 30.68
CA SER A 338 -26.80 -16.02 31.80
C SER A 338 -25.38 -16.50 32.10
N GLU A 339 -24.37 -15.95 31.45
CA GLU A 339 -22.96 -16.20 31.76
C GLU A 339 -22.59 -15.59 33.12
N SER A 340 -21.75 -16.30 33.88
CA SER A 340 -21.28 -15.90 35.21
C SER A 340 -19.78 -16.14 35.40
N THR A 341 -19.04 -16.17 34.29
CA THR A 341 -17.61 -16.45 34.18
C THR A 341 -17.05 -15.62 33.03
N ASP A 342 -15.89 -15.00 33.24
CA ASP A 342 -15.24 -14.22 32.19
C ASP A 342 -14.80 -15.11 31.03
N ASN A 343 -15.24 -14.76 29.83
CA ASN A 343 -14.94 -15.46 28.58
C ASN A 343 -14.00 -14.61 27.73
N TYR A 344 -12.91 -15.19 27.22
CA TYR A 344 -11.85 -14.48 26.49
C TYR A 344 -11.88 -14.81 24.99
N ILE A 345 -12.14 -13.82 24.13
CA ILE A 345 -12.24 -14.02 22.67
C ILE A 345 -11.45 -12.97 21.88
N THR A 346 -10.85 -13.37 20.76
CA THR A 346 -10.14 -12.50 19.81
C THR A 346 -10.85 -12.46 18.46
N TYR A 347 -10.97 -11.25 17.89
CA TYR A 347 -11.28 -11.00 16.49
C TYR A 347 -10.12 -10.23 15.84
N HIS A 348 -9.45 -10.79 14.83
CA HIS A 348 -8.40 -10.06 14.11
C HIS A 348 -8.35 -10.35 12.60
N HIS A 349 -7.97 -9.36 11.81
CA HIS A 349 -7.85 -9.47 10.35
C HIS A 349 -9.12 -9.93 9.61
N ASN A 350 -10.30 -9.82 10.23
CA ASN A 350 -11.57 -10.12 9.55
C ASN A 350 -12.00 -8.95 8.66
N TRP A 351 -12.62 -9.25 7.52
CA TRP A 351 -13.24 -8.29 6.62
C TRP A 351 -14.74 -8.27 6.84
N TYR A 352 -15.27 -7.15 7.33
CA TYR A 352 -16.70 -6.89 7.47
C TYR A 352 -17.18 -6.09 6.27
N ASP A 353 -17.44 -6.78 5.16
CA ASP A 353 -17.65 -6.24 3.81
C ASP A 353 -19.14 -5.94 3.57
N HIS A 354 -19.48 -4.65 3.62
CA HIS A 354 -20.82 -4.03 3.54
C HIS A 354 -21.86 -4.52 4.57
N SER A 355 -21.49 -5.51 5.40
CA SER A 355 -22.35 -6.15 6.39
C SER A 355 -23.00 -5.18 7.38
N ASP A 356 -24.26 -5.45 7.73
CA ASP A 356 -25.12 -4.55 8.50
C ASP A 356 -24.56 -4.25 9.90
N SER A 357 -24.29 -5.29 10.71
CA SER A 357 -24.18 -5.16 12.16
C SER A 357 -23.52 -6.32 12.91
N ARG A 358 -23.20 -6.08 14.19
CA ARG A 358 -22.59 -7.02 15.15
C ARG A 358 -21.16 -7.41 14.77
N HIS A 359 -20.20 -6.49 14.88
CA HIS A 359 -18.83 -6.68 14.42
C HIS A 359 -17.74 -6.58 15.52
N PRO A 360 -17.82 -7.27 16.68
CA PRO A 360 -18.90 -8.12 17.19
C PRO A 360 -19.92 -7.34 18.05
N ARG A 361 -21.07 -7.96 18.35
CA ARG A 361 -21.98 -7.52 19.43
C ARG A 361 -21.74 -8.34 20.69
N ILE A 362 -21.21 -7.70 21.73
CA ILE A 362 -20.66 -8.35 22.93
C ILE A 362 -21.61 -8.21 24.12
N ARG A 363 -21.87 -9.32 24.81
CA ARG A 363 -22.34 -9.41 26.21
C ARG A 363 -21.26 -10.05 27.07
N THR A 364 -21.21 -9.71 28.35
CA THR A 364 -20.63 -10.54 29.45
C THR A 364 -19.19 -11.06 29.33
N CYS A 365 -18.47 -10.72 28.25
CA CYS A 365 -17.18 -11.28 27.89
C CYS A 365 -16.08 -10.21 27.85
N SER A 366 -14.83 -10.68 27.90
CA SER A 366 -13.64 -9.90 27.60
C SER A 366 -13.21 -10.19 26.17
N VAL A 367 -13.17 -9.16 25.30
CA VAL A 367 -12.96 -9.36 23.87
C VAL A 367 -11.90 -8.42 23.34
N HIS A 368 -10.91 -8.97 22.64
CA HIS A 368 -9.92 -8.20 21.91
C HIS A 368 -10.29 -8.16 20.41
N ILE A 369 -10.32 -6.96 19.83
CA ILE A 369 -10.70 -6.70 18.44
C ILE A 369 -9.60 -5.84 17.83
N TYR A 370 -8.75 -6.42 16.98
CA TYR A 370 -7.62 -5.67 16.41
C TYR A 370 -7.35 -5.97 14.94
N ASN A 371 -6.86 -4.96 14.20
CA ASN A 371 -6.58 -5.07 12.76
C ASN A 371 -7.71 -5.68 11.90
N ASN A 372 -8.99 -5.49 12.26
CA ASN A 372 -10.11 -5.85 11.40
C ASN A 372 -10.45 -4.68 10.45
N TYR A 373 -10.99 -4.99 9.28
CA TYR A 373 -11.41 -4.02 8.28
C TYR A 373 -12.94 -3.93 8.22
N PHE A 374 -13.47 -2.79 8.64
CA PHE A 374 -14.89 -2.47 8.71
C PHE A 374 -15.26 -1.62 7.50
N ASP A 375 -15.89 -2.23 6.50
CA ASP A 375 -15.90 -1.74 5.12
C ASP A 375 -17.35 -1.50 4.64
N GLY A 376 -17.88 -0.29 4.83
CA GLY A 376 -19.22 0.08 4.36
C GLY A 376 -20.39 -0.39 5.25
N ASN A 377 -20.17 -0.57 6.56
CA ASN A 377 -21.19 -1.21 7.42
C ASN A 377 -22.39 -0.29 7.74
N ALA A 378 -23.56 -0.66 7.22
CA ALA A 378 -24.76 0.19 7.17
C ALA A 378 -25.49 0.43 8.52
N LYS A 379 -25.15 -0.26 9.62
CA LYS A 379 -25.71 0.00 10.97
C LYS A 379 -24.63 0.33 12.01
N TYR A 380 -23.81 -0.62 12.45
CA TYR A 380 -22.76 -0.39 13.46
C TYR A 380 -21.66 -1.45 13.46
N GLY A 381 -20.46 -1.07 13.92
CA GLY A 381 -19.29 -1.93 14.11
C GLY A 381 -19.35 -2.71 15.42
N VAL A 382 -18.47 -2.37 16.36
CA VAL A 382 -18.38 -3.00 17.69
C VAL A 382 -19.50 -2.46 18.59
N GLY A 383 -20.23 -3.34 19.27
CA GLY A 383 -21.30 -2.95 20.20
C GLY A 383 -21.27 -3.70 21.52
N VAL A 384 -21.24 -3.01 22.66
CA VAL A 384 -21.06 -3.61 24.00
C VAL A 384 -22.30 -3.51 24.91
N THR A 385 -22.61 -4.62 25.60
CA THR A 385 -23.77 -4.78 26.50
C THR A 385 -23.42 -5.56 27.77
N LEU A 386 -24.21 -5.36 28.83
CA LEU A 386 -24.05 -5.97 30.15
C LEU A 386 -22.63 -5.71 30.71
N SER A 387 -22.02 -6.67 31.40
CA SER A 387 -20.66 -6.53 31.96
C SER A 387 -19.52 -6.71 30.95
N ALA A 388 -19.76 -6.49 29.65
CA ALA A 388 -18.75 -6.67 28.62
C ALA A 388 -17.59 -5.65 28.76
N SER A 389 -16.36 -6.14 28.56
CA SER A 389 -15.16 -5.32 28.36
C SER A 389 -14.58 -5.62 26.97
N ALA A 390 -14.39 -4.60 26.14
CA ALA A 390 -13.85 -4.76 24.79
C ALA A 390 -12.62 -3.88 24.60
N PHE A 391 -11.50 -4.46 24.17
CA PHE A 391 -10.36 -3.68 23.69
C PHE A 391 -10.40 -3.65 22.16
N VAL A 392 -10.47 -2.45 21.59
CA VAL A 392 -10.57 -2.21 20.14
C VAL A 392 -9.33 -1.43 19.72
N GLU A 393 -8.34 -2.07 19.08
CA GLU A 393 -7.10 -1.39 18.67
C GLU A 393 -6.67 -1.59 17.20
N ASN A 394 -6.07 -0.55 16.62
CA ASN A 394 -5.52 -0.55 15.25
C ASN A 394 -6.46 -1.14 14.15
N ASN A 395 -7.77 -1.03 14.31
CA ASN A 395 -8.74 -1.41 13.27
C ASN A 395 -8.92 -0.27 12.26
N TYR A 396 -9.37 -0.59 11.04
CA TYR A 396 -9.71 0.41 10.03
C TYR A 396 -11.22 0.41 9.76
N PHE A 397 -11.85 1.57 9.90
CA PHE A 397 -13.28 1.78 9.62
C PHE A 397 -13.48 2.73 8.44
N ARG A 398 -14.02 2.23 7.31
CA ARG A 398 -14.44 3.01 6.14
C ARG A 398 -15.97 3.04 6.07
N ASN A 399 -16.59 4.22 6.17
CA ASN A 399 -18.05 4.39 6.09
C ASN A 399 -18.89 3.54 7.07
N CYS A 400 -18.27 2.89 8.07
CA CYS A 400 -18.95 2.16 9.14
C CYS A 400 -19.77 3.16 9.97
N LYS A 401 -21.10 3.12 9.82
CA LYS A 401 -22.00 4.19 10.22
C LYS A 401 -21.90 4.61 11.70
N TYR A 402 -21.72 3.64 12.60
CA TYR A 402 -21.33 3.86 13.99
C TYR A 402 -20.21 2.86 14.33
N PRO A 403 -18.92 3.28 14.35
CA PRO A 403 -17.78 2.36 14.55
C PRO A 403 -17.84 1.58 15.87
N MET A 404 -18.25 2.26 16.94
CA MET A 404 -18.31 1.75 18.30
C MET A 404 -19.56 2.28 19.01
N LEU A 405 -20.28 1.43 19.74
CA LEU A 405 -21.47 1.79 20.53
C LEU A 405 -21.48 1.13 21.91
N SER A 406 -21.80 1.91 22.95
CA SER A 406 -22.17 1.37 24.26
C SER A 406 -23.68 1.53 24.52
N SER A 407 -24.33 0.42 24.88
CA SER A 407 -25.79 0.36 25.05
C SER A 407 -26.32 1.34 26.09
N MET A 408 -27.37 2.08 25.74
CA MET A 408 -28.05 3.05 26.62
C MET A 408 -27.19 4.23 27.09
N GLN A 409 -26.10 4.54 26.39
CA GLN A 409 -25.30 5.77 26.55
C GLN A 409 -24.71 6.24 25.21
N GLY A 410 -23.87 7.27 25.23
CA GLY A 410 -23.12 7.74 24.06
C GLY A 410 -23.97 7.97 22.81
N SER A 411 -23.47 7.51 21.66
CA SER A 411 -24.11 7.66 20.37
C SER A 411 -25.40 6.85 20.23
N ASP A 412 -25.57 5.75 20.99
CA ASP A 412 -26.82 4.97 21.00
C ASP A 412 -28.00 5.83 21.50
N VAL A 413 -27.81 6.57 22.60
CA VAL A 413 -28.83 7.49 23.13
C VAL A 413 -29.06 8.68 22.21
N VAL A 414 -28.00 9.27 21.65
CA VAL A 414 -28.10 10.40 20.70
C VAL A 414 -28.85 9.99 19.43
N ALA A 415 -28.69 8.75 18.96
CA ALA A 415 -29.41 8.17 17.83
C ALA A 415 -30.85 7.71 18.17
N GLY A 416 -31.25 7.71 19.45
CA GLY A 416 -32.60 7.40 19.90
C GLY A 416 -32.82 5.98 20.43
N GLY A 417 -31.76 5.25 20.81
CA GLY A 417 -31.81 3.87 21.32
C GLY A 417 -31.92 2.84 20.19
N ILE A 418 -30.94 2.84 19.29
CA ILE A 418 -30.93 2.02 18.07
C ILE A 418 -30.22 0.68 18.22
N PHE A 419 -29.36 0.52 19.24
CA PHE A 419 -28.51 -0.64 19.41
C PHE A 419 -29.05 -1.65 20.43
N SER A 420 -29.38 -1.23 21.66
CA SER A 420 -29.98 -2.12 22.66
C SER A 420 -30.61 -1.39 23.84
N SER A 421 -31.58 -2.05 24.48
CA SER A 421 -32.14 -1.67 25.78
C SER A 421 -31.52 -2.49 26.94
N GLU A 422 -30.31 -3.00 26.74
CA GLU A 422 -29.53 -3.73 27.74
C GLU A 422 -28.63 -2.73 28.47
N ASP A 423 -28.13 -3.09 29.66
CA ASP A 423 -27.17 -2.25 30.37
C ASP A 423 -25.88 -2.08 29.55
N GLY A 424 -25.16 -0.97 29.74
CA GLY A 424 -23.98 -0.64 28.96
C GLY A 424 -22.76 -1.47 29.37
N GLY A 425 -22.13 -2.11 28.38
CA GLY A 425 -20.74 -2.58 28.49
C GLY A 425 -19.75 -1.46 28.14
N ILE A 426 -18.46 -1.72 28.24
CA ILE A 426 -17.43 -0.68 28.12
C ILE A 426 -16.34 -1.05 27.12
N ILE A 427 -16.03 -0.10 26.23
CA ILE A 427 -14.95 -0.20 25.24
C ILE A 427 -13.74 0.62 25.73
N LYS A 428 -12.55 0.04 25.61
CA LYS A 428 -11.27 0.75 25.51
C LYS A 428 -10.89 0.82 24.03
N SER A 429 -10.57 2.01 23.52
CA SER A 429 -10.14 2.22 22.13
C SER A 429 -8.73 2.79 22.09
N TYR A 430 -7.94 2.40 21.08
CA TYR A 430 -6.58 2.87 20.85
C TYR A 430 -6.19 2.74 19.36
N GLY A 431 -5.61 3.79 18.75
CA GLY A 431 -4.93 3.68 17.46
C GLY A 431 -5.79 3.29 16.24
N ASN A 432 -7.12 3.26 16.37
CA ASN A 432 -8.04 2.94 15.27
C ASN A 432 -8.10 4.06 14.22
N GLU A 433 -8.16 3.71 12.94
CA GLU A 433 -8.37 4.67 11.84
C GLU A 433 -9.84 4.67 11.40
N ILE A 434 -10.44 5.86 11.27
CA ILE A 434 -11.89 6.02 11.08
C ILE A 434 -12.12 7.08 9.99
N THR A 435 -12.78 6.68 8.90
CA THR A 435 -12.88 7.47 7.65
C THR A 435 -14.25 7.39 6.99
N GLY A 436 -14.52 8.35 6.08
CA GLY A 436 -15.69 8.36 5.19
C GLY A 436 -16.93 9.11 5.72
N ASP A 437 -17.65 9.78 4.83
CA ASP A 437 -18.75 10.71 5.14
C ASP A 437 -19.99 10.05 5.79
N LEU A 438 -20.19 8.75 5.58
CA LEU A 438 -21.31 8.00 6.15
C LEU A 438 -21.05 7.61 7.61
N THR A 439 -19.78 7.51 8.01
CA THR A 439 -19.36 7.29 9.40
C THR A 439 -19.84 8.42 10.31
N LYS A 440 -20.24 8.09 11.54
CA LYS A 440 -20.53 9.04 12.61
C LYS A 440 -19.46 8.89 13.67
N ALA A 441 -18.96 10.01 14.19
CA ALA A 441 -18.07 9.99 15.35
C ALA A 441 -18.78 9.33 16.54
N TYR A 442 -18.06 8.50 17.27
CA TYR A 442 -18.47 7.98 18.57
C TYR A 442 -18.08 9.00 19.66
N VAL A 443 -18.70 8.94 20.84
CA VAL A 443 -18.41 9.87 21.93
C VAL A 443 -17.34 9.26 22.86
N THR A 444 -16.25 9.97 23.14
CA THR A 444 -15.24 9.50 24.09
C THR A 444 -15.63 9.82 25.54
N TYR A 445 -15.12 9.04 26.49
CA TYR A 445 -15.21 9.36 27.92
C TYR A 445 -14.55 10.71 28.27
N GLN A 446 -13.53 11.08 27.50
CA GLN A 446 -12.77 12.32 27.63
C GLN A 446 -13.60 13.54 27.22
N ASP A 447 -14.43 13.42 26.17
CA ASP A 447 -15.39 14.46 25.76
C ASP A 447 -16.62 14.51 26.69
N ASN A 448 -17.11 13.34 27.12
CA ASN A 448 -18.29 13.23 27.98
C ASN A 448 -18.18 12.07 28.96
N SER A 449 -17.71 12.36 30.17
CA SER A 449 -17.51 11.37 31.24
C SER A 449 -18.81 10.79 31.84
N THR A 450 -19.98 11.05 31.23
CA THR A 450 -21.30 10.57 31.66
C THR A 450 -22.07 9.85 30.54
N GLU A 451 -21.93 10.26 29.28
CA GLU A 451 -22.56 9.61 28.12
C GLU A 451 -21.54 9.46 26.98
N PHE A 452 -20.89 8.29 26.94
CA PHE A 452 -19.80 7.95 26.02
C PHE A 452 -20.00 6.57 25.41
N ASP A 453 -19.34 6.26 24.30
CA ASP A 453 -19.31 4.93 23.70
C ASP A 453 -18.04 4.16 24.12
N ALA A 454 -16.89 4.85 24.19
CA ALA A 454 -15.59 4.27 24.51
C ALA A 454 -14.74 5.19 25.41
N TYR A 455 -13.80 4.60 26.14
CA TYR A 455 -12.67 5.29 26.76
C TYR A 455 -11.50 5.28 25.77
N GLU A 456 -11.02 6.45 25.35
CA GLU A 456 -9.87 6.53 24.44
C GLU A 456 -8.57 6.49 25.23
N ALA A 457 -7.72 5.51 24.94
CA ALA A 457 -6.43 5.34 25.62
C ALA A 457 -5.31 6.12 24.91
N LYS A 458 -4.36 6.65 25.69
CA LYS A 458 -3.17 7.36 25.19
C LYS A 458 -2.07 6.41 24.73
N SER A 459 -2.05 5.21 25.31
CA SER A 459 -1.14 4.12 24.97
C SER A 459 -1.87 2.79 25.09
N ARG A 460 -1.40 1.80 24.32
CA ARG A 460 -1.94 0.43 24.35
C ARG A 460 -2.05 -0.12 25.77
N ASP A 461 -1.08 0.13 26.63
CA ASP A 461 -0.99 -0.43 27.98
C ASP A 461 -1.62 0.46 29.08
N GLU A 462 -2.30 1.57 28.74
CA GLU A 462 -3.01 2.40 29.73
C GLU A 462 -4.18 1.62 30.37
N GLN A 463 -4.16 1.47 31.69
CA GLN A 463 -5.28 0.87 32.42
C GLN A 463 -6.42 1.88 32.57
N VAL A 464 -7.62 1.48 32.14
CA VAL A 464 -8.85 2.26 32.33
C VAL A 464 -9.15 2.33 33.83
N PRO A 465 -9.23 3.53 34.43
CA PRO A 465 -9.46 3.66 35.88
C PRO A 465 -10.80 3.08 36.32
N SER A 466 -10.86 2.43 37.48
CA SER A 466 -12.09 1.83 38.03
C SER A 466 -13.20 2.83 38.43
N SER A 467 -12.91 4.13 38.33
CA SER A 467 -13.87 5.23 38.40
C SER A 467 -14.62 5.47 37.08
N VAL A 468 -14.06 5.04 35.93
CA VAL A 468 -14.74 5.04 34.62
C VAL A 468 -15.81 3.96 34.64
N LYS A 469 -17.07 4.35 34.47
CA LYS A 469 -18.22 3.45 34.55
C LYS A 469 -19.29 3.81 33.56
N THR A 470 -19.99 2.80 33.05
CA THR A 470 -21.17 3.01 32.20
C THR A 470 -22.32 3.60 33.01
N LYS A 471 -23.05 4.54 32.42
CA LYS A 471 -24.18 5.26 33.01
C LYS A 471 -25.32 4.32 33.39
N GLN A 472 -25.61 3.34 32.54
CA GLN A 472 -26.55 2.26 32.82
C GLN A 472 -25.78 0.96 32.98
N GLY A 473 -26.00 0.26 34.10
CA GLY A 473 -25.23 -0.92 34.53
C GLY A 473 -24.14 -0.59 35.55
N GLY A 474 -23.43 0.52 35.40
CA GLY A 474 -22.30 0.85 36.28
C GLY A 474 -21.05 0.03 36.02
N THR A 475 -20.94 -0.56 34.82
CA THR A 475 -19.87 -1.46 34.38
C THR A 475 -18.55 -0.70 34.31
N SER A 476 -17.55 -1.18 35.05
CA SER A 476 -16.15 -0.76 34.92
C SER A 476 -15.39 -1.73 34.01
N TYR A 477 -14.44 -1.21 33.23
CA TYR A 477 -13.58 -2.03 32.39
C TYR A 477 -12.64 -2.88 33.25
N ASN A 478 -12.42 -4.15 32.88
CA ASN A 478 -11.68 -5.11 33.71
C ASN A 478 -10.16 -5.17 33.44
N ASN A 479 -9.65 -4.43 32.45
CA ASN A 479 -8.22 -4.33 32.12
C ASN A 479 -7.53 -5.65 31.72
N PHE A 480 -8.30 -6.62 31.20
CA PHE A 480 -7.84 -7.95 30.78
C PHE A 480 -6.66 -7.93 29.78
N ASP A 481 -6.60 -6.89 28.95
CA ASP A 481 -5.58 -6.62 27.93
C ASP A 481 -4.21 -6.23 28.52
N THR A 482 -4.20 -5.76 29.78
CA THR A 482 -2.97 -5.39 30.52
C THR A 482 -2.50 -6.47 31.49
N ASP A 483 -3.27 -7.55 31.67
CA ASP A 483 -2.86 -8.69 32.50
C ASP A 483 -1.91 -9.58 31.70
N SER A 484 -0.61 -9.45 31.98
CA SER A 484 0.46 -10.22 31.33
C SER A 484 0.46 -11.73 31.64
N SER A 485 -0.40 -12.21 32.54
CA SER A 485 -0.65 -13.64 32.77
C SER A 485 -1.77 -14.21 31.89
N LEU A 486 -2.52 -13.35 31.22
CA LEU A 486 -3.70 -13.66 30.40
C LEU A 486 -3.53 -13.23 28.93
N MET A 487 -3.02 -12.03 28.68
CA MET A 487 -2.90 -11.48 27.33
C MET A 487 -1.76 -12.17 26.57
N TYR A 488 -2.07 -12.64 25.35
CA TYR A 488 -1.11 -13.31 24.47
C TYR A 488 -0.14 -12.31 23.83
N LYS A 489 0.95 -12.83 23.25
CA LYS A 489 1.89 -12.04 22.45
C LYS A 489 1.42 -11.95 20.99
N TYR A 490 1.49 -10.74 20.44
CA TYR A 490 1.24 -10.40 19.05
C TYR A 490 1.95 -9.07 18.75
N THR A 491 1.93 -8.64 17.50
CA THR A 491 2.30 -7.28 17.10
C THR A 491 1.17 -6.80 16.20
N PRO A 492 0.40 -5.76 16.59
CA PRO A 492 -0.65 -5.25 15.73
C PRO A 492 -0.02 -4.46 14.57
N ASP A 493 -0.51 -4.69 13.36
CA ASP A 493 -0.20 -3.86 12.20
C ASP A 493 -0.73 -2.43 12.40
N LYS A 494 -0.28 -1.49 11.57
CA LYS A 494 -0.85 -0.13 11.57
C LYS A 494 -2.25 -0.18 10.98
N ALA A 495 -3.19 0.57 11.56
CA ALA A 495 -4.56 0.67 11.04
C ALA A 495 -4.60 0.98 9.54
N SER A 496 -3.77 1.91 9.05
CA SER A 496 -3.63 2.28 7.63
C SER A 496 -3.34 1.11 6.69
N ASP A 497 -2.64 0.09 7.19
CA ASP A 497 -2.09 -1.01 6.39
C ASP A 497 -3.09 -2.21 6.36
N VAL A 498 -4.03 -2.23 7.31
CA VAL A 498 -5.08 -3.25 7.49
C VAL A 498 -5.94 -3.48 6.23
N PRO A 499 -6.46 -2.47 5.51
CA PRO A 499 -7.29 -2.71 4.32
C PRO A 499 -6.56 -3.50 3.23
N SER A 500 -5.23 -3.34 3.09
CA SER A 500 -4.41 -4.11 2.15
C SER A 500 -4.20 -5.55 2.62
N ILE A 501 -3.85 -5.75 3.90
CA ILE A 501 -3.57 -7.07 4.48
C ILE A 501 -4.84 -7.92 4.50
N VAL A 502 -5.94 -7.37 5.02
CA VAL A 502 -7.22 -8.08 5.14
C VAL A 502 -7.80 -8.46 3.79
N LYS A 503 -7.75 -7.59 2.77
CA LYS A 503 -8.25 -7.92 1.43
C LYS A 503 -7.38 -8.91 0.64
N ALA A 504 -6.15 -9.16 1.08
CA ALA A 504 -5.30 -10.20 0.49
C ALA A 504 -5.57 -11.58 1.13
N HIS A 505 -5.69 -11.62 2.47
CA HIS A 505 -5.66 -12.88 3.23
C HIS A 505 -7.01 -13.34 3.81
N ALA A 506 -8.02 -12.47 3.92
CA ALA A 506 -9.32 -12.85 4.48
C ALA A 506 -10.22 -13.60 3.49
N GLY A 507 -11.07 -14.48 4.02
CA GLY A 507 -11.94 -15.36 3.23
C GLY A 507 -11.26 -16.69 2.90
N ARG A 508 -11.81 -17.46 1.96
CA ARG A 508 -11.18 -18.73 1.52
C ARG A 508 -9.76 -18.51 0.96
N ALA A 509 -8.97 -19.58 0.89
CA ALA A 509 -7.68 -19.58 0.19
C ALA A 509 -7.84 -19.03 -1.23
N GLN A 510 -6.93 -18.12 -1.63
CA GLN A 510 -7.06 -17.33 -2.87
C GLN A 510 -8.46 -16.68 -3.01
N GLY A 511 -9.00 -16.14 -1.91
CA GLY A 511 -10.30 -15.46 -1.77
C GLY A 511 -11.54 -16.18 -2.33
N GLY A 512 -11.45 -17.48 -2.59
CA GLY A 512 -12.55 -18.29 -3.10
C GLY A 512 -12.89 -18.13 -4.59
N ASP A 513 -13.66 -19.08 -5.12
CA ASP A 513 -14.08 -19.15 -6.52
C ASP A 513 -15.43 -18.47 -6.83
N PHE A 514 -16.15 -18.07 -5.77
CA PHE A 514 -17.30 -17.18 -5.81
C PHE A 514 -16.80 -15.76 -5.59
N GLN A 515 -17.23 -14.82 -6.42
CA GLN A 515 -16.71 -13.46 -6.43
C GLN A 515 -17.83 -12.46 -6.66
N TRP A 516 -17.83 -11.39 -5.88
CA TRP A 516 -18.81 -10.31 -5.92
C TRP A 516 -18.11 -8.95 -5.87
N THR A 517 -18.83 -7.88 -6.18
CA THR A 517 -18.33 -6.50 -6.07
C THR A 517 -19.52 -5.60 -5.77
N PHE A 518 -19.52 -5.01 -4.58
CA PHE A 518 -20.54 -4.07 -4.13
C PHE A 518 -20.40 -2.72 -4.83
N ASP A 519 -21.51 -1.99 -4.98
CA ASP A 519 -21.50 -0.58 -5.36
C ASP A 519 -21.50 0.25 -4.08
N ASN A 520 -20.33 0.63 -3.60
CA ASN A 520 -20.18 1.40 -2.35
C ASN A 520 -21.05 2.68 -2.31
N SER A 521 -21.45 3.25 -3.47
CA SER A 521 -22.32 4.44 -3.51
C SER A 521 -23.78 4.15 -3.13
N ILE A 522 -24.17 2.88 -3.11
CA ILE A 522 -25.48 2.36 -2.72
C ILE A 522 -25.35 1.51 -1.44
N ASP A 523 -24.38 0.60 -1.43
CA ASP A 523 -24.30 -0.50 -0.48
C ASP A 523 -23.73 -0.08 0.87
N ASP A 524 -22.84 0.94 0.95
CA ASP A 524 -22.32 1.47 2.23
C ASP A 524 -23.43 1.92 3.21
N ALA A 525 -24.61 2.24 2.68
CA ALA A 525 -25.78 2.65 3.44
C ALA A 525 -26.93 1.62 3.38
N SER A 526 -26.78 0.54 2.62
CA SER A 526 -27.81 -0.49 2.42
C SER A 526 -27.76 -1.53 3.53
N TYR A 527 -28.89 -1.71 4.19
CA TYR A 527 -29.17 -2.90 5.01
C TYR A 527 -30.33 -3.71 4.43
N THR A 528 -30.53 -3.58 3.11
CA THR A 528 -31.51 -4.37 2.35
C THR A 528 -30.83 -5.58 1.71
N VAL A 529 -31.59 -6.63 1.40
CA VAL A 529 -31.03 -7.81 0.72
C VAL A 529 -30.67 -7.44 -0.71
N ASP A 530 -29.40 -7.58 -1.09
CA ASP A 530 -29.00 -7.54 -2.48
C ASP A 530 -29.57 -8.78 -3.20
N THR A 531 -30.60 -8.52 -4.01
CA THR A 531 -31.31 -9.54 -4.77
C THR A 531 -30.45 -10.18 -5.87
N ALA A 532 -29.41 -9.51 -6.35
CA ALA A 532 -28.48 -10.03 -7.34
C ALA A 532 -27.42 -10.93 -6.68
N LEU A 533 -26.86 -10.51 -5.53
CA LEU A 533 -25.99 -11.36 -4.70
C LEU A 533 -26.71 -12.65 -4.26
N LYS A 534 -27.92 -12.55 -3.69
CA LYS A 534 -28.69 -13.76 -3.30
C LYS A 534 -29.01 -14.65 -4.50
N ALA A 535 -29.30 -14.07 -5.67
CA ALA A 535 -29.53 -14.85 -6.89
C ALA A 535 -28.26 -15.58 -7.36
N ALA A 536 -27.09 -14.93 -7.29
CA ALA A 536 -25.80 -15.55 -7.62
C ALA A 536 -25.45 -16.69 -6.65
N LEU A 537 -25.65 -16.49 -5.34
CA LEU A 537 -25.43 -17.51 -4.30
C LEU A 537 -26.35 -18.73 -4.46
N VAL A 538 -27.62 -18.53 -4.84
CA VAL A 538 -28.56 -19.63 -5.12
C VAL A 538 -28.22 -20.35 -6.44
N ALA A 539 -27.67 -19.64 -7.42
CA ALA A 539 -27.23 -20.20 -8.70
C ALA A 539 -25.89 -20.95 -8.60
N TYR A 540 -25.06 -20.67 -7.60
CA TYR A 540 -23.68 -21.19 -7.47
C TYR A 540 -23.59 -22.72 -7.59
N LYS A 541 -22.61 -23.19 -8.35
CA LYS A 541 -22.16 -24.59 -8.48
C LYS A 541 -20.65 -24.55 -8.67
N ASP A 542 -19.94 -25.51 -8.08
CA ASP A 542 -18.51 -25.66 -8.36
C ASP A 542 -18.27 -26.06 -9.82
N LYS A 543 -17.00 -25.98 -10.25
CA LYS A 543 -16.57 -26.22 -11.64
C LYS A 543 -15.75 -27.51 -11.77
N ILE A 544 -15.85 -28.42 -10.78
CA ILE A 544 -15.08 -29.65 -10.72
C ILE A 544 -15.71 -30.73 -11.62
N VAL A 545 -14.89 -31.30 -12.49
CA VAL A 545 -15.25 -32.41 -13.39
C VAL A 545 -15.02 -33.77 -12.71
N ALA A 546 -13.93 -33.91 -11.96
CA ALA A 546 -13.56 -35.14 -11.27
C ALA A 546 -12.56 -34.88 -10.12
N ILE A 547 -12.56 -35.77 -9.11
CA ILE A 547 -11.71 -35.67 -7.91
C ILE A 547 -10.91 -36.98 -7.76
N GLY A 548 -9.59 -36.86 -7.71
CA GLY A 548 -8.59 -37.90 -7.46
C GLY A 548 -8.49 -39.09 -8.44
N SER A 549 -9.53 -39.37 -9.23
CA SER A 549 -9.54 -40.44 -10.23
C SER A 549 -10.70 -40.27 -11.22
N GLY A 550 -10.74 -41.10 -12.27
CA GLY A 550 -11.82 -41.09 -13.26
C GLY A 550 -11.75 -39.92 -14.25
N PHE A 551 -10.58 -39.31 -14.37
CA PHE A 551 -10.30 -38.17 -15.25
C PHE A 551 -10.55 -38.51 -16.73
N SER A 552 -11.05 -37.54 -17.49
CA SER A 552 -11.41 -37.71 -18.91
C SER A 552 -10.47 -36.96 -19.86
N ASN A 553 -10.22 -37.56 -21.02
CA ASN A 553 -9.39 -36.99 -22.09
C ASN A 553 -10.18 -36.12 -23.09
N ASP A 554 -11.52 -36.06 -22.97
CA ASP A 554 -12.39 -35.17 -23.77
C ASP A 554 -12.39 -33.72 -23.26
N ALA A 555 -11.24 -33.25 -22.78
CA ALA A 555 -11.03 -31.86 -22.41
C ALA A 555 -10.96 -30.99 -23.67
N ALA A 556 -12.11 -30.53 -24.15
CA ALA A 556 -12.17 -29.48 -25.17
C ALA A 556 -11.41 -28.25 -24.65
N VAL A 557 -10.41 -27.80 -25.40
CA VAL A 557 -9.63 -26.60 -25.04
C VAL A 557 -10.54 -25.37 -25.16
N VAL A 558 -10.92 -24.84 -24.01
CA VAL A 558 -11.57 -23.54 -23.89
C VAL A 558 -10.47 -22.48 -23.80
N GLU A 559 -10.61 -21.37 -24.53
CA GLU A 559 -9.86 -20.14 -24.22
C GLU A 559 -9.99 -19.82 -22.72
N PRO A 560 -8.93 -19.41 -21.99
CA PRO A 560 -8.89 -19.50 -20.54
C PRO A 560 -10.11 -18.85 -19.87
N VAL A 561 -10.94 -19.69 -19.25
CA VAL A 561 -12.11 -19.26 -18.49
C VAL A 561 -11.64 -18.35 -17.37
N GLN A 562 -12.15 -17.12 -17.31
CA GLN A 562 -12.00 -16.27 -16.14
C GLN A 562 -12.85 -16.82 -14.99
N THR A 563 -12.36 -17.88 -14.35
CA THR A 563 -12.55 -18.06 -12.92
C THR A 563 -11.68 -17.05 -12.22
N THR A 564 -12.29 -15.93 -11.85
CA THR A 564 -11.75 -15.02 -10.84
C THR A 564 -11.53 -15.79 -9.53
N ALA A 565 -10.32 -15.73 -9.03
CA ALA A 565 -9.91 -16.15 -7.69
C ALA A 565 -8.92 -15.08 -7.21
N PRO A 566 -9.10 -14.48 -6.02
CA PRO A 566 -8.14 -13.57 -5.40
C PRO A 566 -6.75 -14.20 -5.14
N SER A 567 -5.83 -13.40 -4.60
CA SER A 567 -4.40 -13.55 -4.88
C SER A 567 -3.55 -13.60 -3.61
N THR A 568 -2.92 -14.75 -3.33
CA THR A 568 -1.87 -14.87 -2.29
C THR A 568 -0.69 -15.75 -2.70
N THR A 569 0.48 -15.09 -2.79
CA THR A 569 1.89 -15.59 -2.70
C THR A 569 2.72 -15.75 -4.00
N VAL A 570 3.94 -16.32 -3.88
CA VAL A 570 5.10 -15.94 -4.72
C VAL A 570 5.97 -17.14 -5.12
N ALA A 571 6.15 -17.33 -6.44
CA ALA A 571 7.25 -18.08 -7.07
C ALA A 571 7.40 -17.72 -8.58
N PRO A 572 8.54 -18.01 -9.25
CA PRO A 572 8.98 -17.21 -10.39
C PRO A 572 8.47 -17.69 -11.77
N VAL A 573 7.87 -16.79 -12.54
CA VAL A 573 7.23 -17.06 -13.85
C VAL A 573 8.04 -16.50 -15.02
N GLN A 574 8.16 -17.28 -16.11
CA GLN A 574 8.75 -16.81 -17.37
C GLN A 574 7.66 -16.51 -18.42
N THR A 575 7.11 -15.29 -18.33
CA THR A 575 6.45 -14.53 -19.41
C THR A 575 5.67 -15.29 -20.50
N THR A 576 4.40 -15.62 -20.20
CA THR A 576 3.31 -15.51 -21.19
C THR A 576 2.27 -14.53 -20.67
N THR A 577 2.36 -13.28 -21.12
CA THR A 577 1.63 -12.14 -20.55
C THR A 577 0.13 -12.20 -20.88
N LYS A 578 -0.71 -12.54 -19.89
CA LYS A 578 -2.14 -12.23 -19.91
C LYS A 578 -2.42 -11.18 -18.84
N THR A 579 -2.58 -9.93 -19.27
CA THR A 579 -2.70 -8.76 -18.40
C THR A 579 -4.02 -8.78 -17.64
N THR A 580 -3.99 -9.03 -16.34
CA THR A 580 -5.16 -8.91 -15.46
C THR A 580 -5.28 -7.47 -14.96
N THR A 581 -6.44 -6.86 -15.17
CA THR A 581 -6.63 -5.41 -15.08
C THR A 581 -7.42 -5.05 -13.82
N VAL A 582 -6.74 -4.47 -12.82
CA VAL A 582 -7.30 -4.14 -11.48
C VAL A 582 -8.44 -3.13 -11.60
N ALA A 583 -9.69 -3.59 -11.60
CA ALA A 583 -10.87 -2.77 -11.89
C ALA A 583 -10.98 -1.55 -10.96
N THR A 584 -10.58 -0.37 -11.44
CA THR A 584 -10.67 0.88 -10.67
C THR A 584 -12.10 1.38 -10.64
N THR A 585 -12.81 1.13 -9.53
CA THR A 585 -14.19 1.59 -9.30
C THR A 585 -14.31 3.08 -9.64
N PRO A 586 -15.23 3.49 -10.52
CA PRO A 586 -15.25 4.85 -11.04
C PRO A 586 -15.71 5.85 -9.98
N VAL A 587 -14.93 6.91 -9.77
CA VAL A 587 -15.45 8.14 -9.19
C VAL A 587 -16.61 8.61 -10.08
N THR A 588 -17.75 8.94 -9.48
CA THR A 588 -18.98 9.33 -10.18
C THR A 588 -18.92 10.79 -10.64
N TYR A 589 -18.10 11.04 -11.67
CA TYR A 589 -17.97 12.34 -12.31
C TYR A 589 -19.29 12.79 -12.94
N SER A 590 -19.76 14.00 -12.60
CA SER A 590 -21.02 14.57 -13.09
C SER A 590 -21.08 14.79 -14.61
N ASP A 591 -19.92 14.70 -15.27
CA ASP A 591 -19.76 14.69 -16.72
C ASP A 591 -18.84 13.51 -17.09
N THR A 592 -19.38 12.53 -17.80
CA THR A 592 -18.69 11.28 -18.15
C THR A 592 -18.92 10.98 -19.62
N ILE A 593 -17.83 10.74 -20.37
CA ILE A 593 -17.88 10.50 -21.81
C ILE A 593 -17.16 9.18 -22.16
N PHE A 594 -17.91 8.22 -22.70
CA PHE A 594 -17.39 6.96 -23.22
C PHE A 594 -16.89 7.12 -24.66
N VAL A 595 -15.69 6.60 -24.92
CA VAL A 595 -14.96 6.75 -26.17
C VAL A 595 -14.53 5.38 -26.71
N ALA A 596 -14.59 5.19 -28.03
CA ALA A 596 -14.13 3.96 -28.70
C ALA A 596 -13.31 4.28 -29.96
N PRO A 597 -12.41 3.38 -30.44
CA PRO A 597 -11.57 3.63 -31.62
C PRO A 597 -12.33 3.92 -32.93
N LYS A 598 -13.63 3.58 -32.97
CA LYS A 598 -14.55 3.84 -34.09
C LYS A 598 -15.90 4.36 -33.58
N GLY A 599 -15.90 5.05 -32.44
CA GLY A 599 -17.11 5.62 -31.83
C GLY A 599 -17.75 6.67 -32.75
N THR A 600 -19.07 6.59 -32.90
CA THR A 600 -19.89 7.56 -33.64
C THR A 600 -21.18 7.92 -32.89
N GLY A 601 -21.30 7.48 -31.63
CA GLY A 601 -22.42 7.71 -30.74
C GLY A 601 -22.34 9.02 -29.97
N SER A 602 -23.28 9.21 -29.04
CA SER A 602 -23.35 10.43 -28.21
C SER A 602 -22.33 10.46 -27.06
N GLY A 603 -21.63 9.37 -26.78
CA GLY A 603 -20.65 9.23 -25.71
C GLY A 603 -21.25 9.01 -24.33
N LYS A 604 -22.57 8.84 -24.21
CA LYS A 604 -23.28 8.81 -22.91
C LYS A 604 -23.31 7.43 -22.24
N SER A 605 -22.92 6.39 -22.94
CA SER A 605 -22.79 5.02 -22.41
C SER A 605 -21.76 4.24 -23.21
N GLU A 606 -21.22 3.18 -22.61
CA GLU A 606 -20.34 2.19 -23.27
C GLU A 606 -20.95 1.66 -24.59
N SER A 607 -22.27 1.53 -24.63
CA SER A 607 -23.06 1.06 -25.78
C SER A 607 -23.34 2.11 -26.87
N ASP A 608 -23.03 3.39 -26.63
CA ASP A 608 -23.17 4.51 -27.58
C ASP A 608 -21.93 5.43 -27.55
N PRO A 609 -20.71 4.89 -27.72
CA PRO A 609 -19.47 5.63 -27.48
C PRO A 609 -19.16 6.60 -28.63
N THR A 610 -18.54 7.73 -28.31
CA THR A 610 -18.15 8.76 -29.27
C THR A 610 -16.66 8.64 -29.65
N ASP A 611 -16.16 9.49 -30.54
CA ASP A 611 -14.73 9.53 -30.88
C ASP A 611 -13.94 10.42 -29.89
N PHE A 612 -12.64 10.16 -29.73
CA PHE A 612 -11.82 10.88 -28.76
C PHE A 612 -11.69 12.39 -29.06
N LEU A 613 -11.64 12.79 -30.33
CA LEU A 613 -11.57 14.20 -30.72
C LEU A 613 -12.89 14.93 -30.49
N THR A 614 -14.03 14.23 -30.44
CA THR A 614 -15.31 14.77 -29.97
C THR A 614 -15.35 14.82 -28.45
N ALA A 615 -14.84 13.82 -27.74
CA ALA A 615 -14.84 13.79 -26.28
C ALA A 615 -13.99 14.92 -25.65
N ILE A 616 -12.74 15.14 -26.10
CA ILE A 616 -11.88 16.20 -25.56
C ILE A 616 -12.46 17.61 -25.73
N LYS A 617 -13.35 17.82 -26.70
CA LYS A 617 -14.04 19.11 -26.93
C LYS A 617 -15.26 19.31 -26.03
N ASN A 618 -15.87 18.23 -25.55
CA ASN A 618 -17.13 18.27 -24.80
C ASN A 618 -16.93 18.07 -23.28
N VAL A 619 -15.86 17.41 -22.85
CA VAL A 619 -15.59 17.17 -21.42
C VAL A 619 -15.41 18.47 -20.64
N GLN A 620 -16.09 18.60 -19.51
CA GLN A 620 -16.06 19.74 -18.61
C GLN A 620 -14.94 19.61 -17.56
N ALA A 621 -14.60 20.69 -16.84
CA ALA A 621 -13.62 20.61 -15.75
C ALA A 621 -14.16 19.75 -14.60
N GLY A 622 -13.42 18.69 -14.22
CA GLY A 622 -13.92 17.64 -13.31
C GLY A 622 -14.77 16.57 -14.01
N GLY A 623 -14.82 16.57 -15.35
CA GLY A 623 -15.40 15.50 -16.16
C GLY A 623 -14.34 14.54 -16.70
N VAL A 624 -14.76 13.34 -17.09
CA VAL A 624 -13.84 12.24 -17.44
C VAL A 624 -14.19 11.52 -18.73
N ILE A 625 -13.13 11.22 -19.49
CA ILE A 625 -13.16 10.46 -20.73
C ILE A 625 -12.74 9.01 -20.41
N TYR A 626 -13.70 8.10 -20.53
CA TYR A 626 -13.48 6.66 -20.41
C TYR A 626 -13.17 6.06 -21.78
N LEU A 627 -11.92 5.64 -21.96
CA LEU A 627 -11.42 4.98 -23.15
C LEU A 627 -11.78 3.49 -23.12
N LEU A 628 -12.63 3.03 -24.03
CA LEU A 628 -12.90 1.61 -24.26
C LEU A 628 -11.72 0.94 -25.00
N GLU A 629 -11.64 -0.38 -24.93
CA GLU A 629 -10.50 -1.17 -25.43
C GLU A 629 -10.18 -0.97 -26.91
N GLY A 630 -8.88 -0.98 -27.22
CA GLY A 630 -8.36 -1.08 -28.58
C GLY A 630 -7.38 0.02 -28.98
N THR A 631 -7.04 0.00 -30.26
CA THR A 631 -6.02 0.87 -30.86
C THR A 631 -6.67 2.09 -31.53
N TYR A 632 -6.42 3.27 -30.99
CA TYR A 632 -6.87 4.56 -31.50
C TYR A 632 -5.87 5.06 -32.54
N ASN A 633 -6.24 4.94 -33.82
CA ASN A 633 -5.35 5.20 -34.95
C ASN A 633 -5.43 6.68 -35.36
N TYR A 634 -4.30 7.38 -35.45
CA TYR A 634 -4.22 8.79 -35.87
C TYR A 634 -3.07 9.06 -36.85
N THR A 635 -3.28 10.00 -37.78
CA THR A 635 -2.27 10.48 -38.74
C THR A 635 -1.81 11.91 -38.47
N ASP A 636 -2.41 12.55 -37.47
CA ASP A 636 -2.35 13.98 -37.20
C ASP A 636 -2.25 14.21 -35.68
N THR A 637 -1.54 15.25 -35.28
CA THR A 637 -1.30 15.57 -33.86
C THR A 637 -2.59 15.90 -33.10
N ILE A 638 -2.79 15.26 -31.96
CA ILE A 638 -3.88 15.57 -31.04
C ILE A 638 -3.49 16.77 -30.18
N LEU A 639 -4.00 17.95 -30.55
CA LEU A 639 -3.84 19.17 -29.76
C LEU A 639 -4.98 19.34 -28.75
N ILE A 640 -4.61 19.45 -27.47
CA ILE A 640 -5.44 19.99 -26.39
C ILE A 640 -4.88 21.38 -26.07
N ASP A 641 -5.49 22.43 -26.61
CA ASP A 641 -5.01 23.81 -26.46
C ASP A 641 -5.23 24.39 -25.06
N GLN A 642 -4.46 25.42 -24.68
CA GLN A 642 -4.55 26.10 -23.38
C GLN A 642 -5.97 26.48 -22.91
N ASN A 643 -6.91 26.79 -23.81
CA ASN A 643 -8.26 27.21 -23.43
C ASN A 643 -9.12 25.99 -23.01
N ASN A 644 -8.74 24.79 -23.46
CA ASN A 644 -9.32 23.53 -23.05
C ASN A 644 -8.65 23.02 -21.76
N SER A 645 -8.76 23.78 -20.67
CA SER A 645 -8.21 23.43 -19.34
C SER A 645 -9.28 22.86 -18.39
N GLY A 646 -8.85 22.08 -17.40
CA GLY A 646 -9.58 21.87 -16.15
C GLY A 646 -9.40 23.04 -15.18
N SER A 647 -9.55 22.79 -13.88
CA SER A 647 -9.11 23.71 -12.82
C SER A 647 -8.49 22.96 -11.64
N ALA A 648 -7.88 23.69 -10.70
CA ALA A 648 -7.55 23.16 -9.38
C ALA A 648 -8.80 22.48 -8.77
N GLY A 649 -8.60 21.32 -8.13
CA GLY A 649 -9.68 20.46 -7.63
C GLY A 649 -10.53 19.74 -8.69
N LYS A 650 -10.39 20.07 -9.99
CA LYS A 650 -11.29 19.62 -11.07
C LYS A 650 -10.52 19.33 -12.35
N TYR A 651 -9.69 18.29 -12.27
CA TYR A 651 -8.95 17.77 -13.41
C TYR A 651 -9.89 17.27 -14.51
N LYS A 652 -9.46 17.38 -15.77
CA LYS A 652 -10.05 16.63 -16.89
C LYS A 652 -9.30 15.31 -17.02
N THR A 653 -9.91 14.20 -16.62
CA THR A 653 -9.22 12.89 -16.65
C THR A 653 -9.47 12.14 -17.95
N VAL A 654 -8.42 11.56 -18.52
CA VAL A 654 -8.47 10.60 -19.61
C VAL A 654 -7.91 9.28 -19.09
N LYS A 655 -8.75 8.24 -19.03
CA LYS A 655 -8.34 6.92 -18.53
C LYS A 655 -9.05 5.77 -19.25
N PRO A 656 -8.43 4.58 -19.36
CA PRO A 656 -9.14 3.35 -19.68
C PRO A 656 -10.37 3.09 -18.80
N TYR A 657 -11.44 2.60 -19.42
CA TYR A 657 -12.59 2.01 -18.73
C TYR A 657 -12.25 0.59 -18.32
N ASN A 658 -12.53 0.21 -17.07
CA ASN A 658 -12.23 -1.12 -16.51
C ASN A 658 -10.78 -1.59 -16.77
N ASN A 659 -9.87 -0.63 -16.94
CA ASN A 659 -8.46 -0.79 -17.34
C ASN A 659 -8.23 -1.63 -18.61
N ALA A 660 -9.18 -1.54 -19.55
CA ALA A 660 -9.05 -1.97 -20.94
C ALA A 660 -7.68 -1.64 -21.55
N LYS A 661 -7.13 -2.51 -22.42
CA LYS A 661 -5.85 -2.20 -23.08
C LYS A 661 -6.07 -1.13 -24.15
N VAL A 662 -5.57 0.08 -23.89
CA VAL A 662 -5.69 1.22 -24.81
C VAL A 662 -4.32 1.66 -25.32
N VAL A 663 -4.23 1.80 -26.64
CA VAL A 663 -3.05 2.29 -27.35
C VAL A 663 -3.48 3.41 -28.29
N PHE A 664 -2.85 4.57 -28.22
CA PHE A 664 -2.90 5.60 -29.27
C PHE A 664 -1.72 5.36 -30.21
N ASP A 665 -2.04 4.89 -31.41
CA ASP A 665 -1.09 4.48 -32.44
C ASP A 665 -1.10 5.53 -33.55
N PHE A 666 0.05 6.18 -33.74
CA PHE A 666 0.23 7.22 -34.73
C PHE A 666 0.86 6.70 -36.04
N THR A 667 0.91 5.37 -36.25
CA THR A 667 1.43 4.74 -37.48
C THR A 667 0.76 5.31 -38.74
N GLY A 668 1.54 6.07 -39.51
CA GLY A 668 1.09 6.77 -40.71
C GLY A 668 1.06 8.30 -40.58
N GLN A 669 1.27 8.84 -39.38
CA GLN A 669 1.70 10.22 -39.17
C GLN A 669 3.04 10.47 -39.86
N ALA A 670 3.25 11.69 -40.39
CA ALA A 670 4.46 12.03 -41.14
C ALA A 670 5.57 12.55 -40.21
N VAL A 671 6.73 11.88 -40.22
CA VAL A 671 7.90 12.25 -39.41
C VAL A 671 8.34 13.69 -39.69
N SER A 672 8.25 14.56 -38.67
CA SER A 672 8.66 15.97 -38.71
C SER A 672 8.62 16.58 -37.31
N SER A 673 9.44 17.60 -37.03
CA SER A 673 9.53 18.32 -35.73
C SER A 673 8.31 19.20 -35.37
N SER A 674 7.12 18.76 -35.76
CA SER A 674 5.81 19.29 -35.40
C SER A 674 4.74 18.21 -35.26
N ALA A 675 5.02 16.97 -35.67
CA ALA A 675 4.06 15.87 -35.78
C ALA A 675 4.06 15.00 -34.52
N ARG A 676 3.86 15.63 -33.35
CA ARG A 676 3.72 14.90 -32.08
C ARG A 676 2.50 14.00 -32.08
N GLY A 677 2.49 12.98 -31.24
CA GLY A 677 1.27 12.23 -30.95
C GLY A 677 0.27 13.15 -30.25
N PHE A 678 0.63 13.61 -29.05
CA PHE A 678 -0.12 14.58 -28.27
C PHE A 678 0.63 15.90 -28.08
N VAL A 679 -0.12 17.01 -28.09
CA VAL A 679 0.29 18.30 -27.52
C VAL A 679 -0.71 18.68 -26.43
N LEU A 680 -0.26 18.69 -25.18
CA LEU A 680 -1.06 19.06 -24.02
C LEU A 680 -0.64 20.45 -23.53
N ASP A 681 -1.24 21.48 -24.15
CA ASP A 681 -1.08 22.91 -23.84
C ASP A 681 -2.14 23.38 -22.81
N GLY A 682 -3.22 22.59 -22.63
CA GLY A 682 -4.19 22.69 -21.55
C GLY A 682 -3.60 22.44 -20.14
N ASN A 683 -4.22 23.05 -19.14
CA ASN A 683 -3.87 22.93 -17.72
C ASN A 683 -4.85 21.99 -16.98
N TYR A 684 -4.43 21.41 -15.85
CA TYR A 684 -5.27 20.54 -15.02
C TYR A 684 -5.93 19.38 -15.78
N TRP A 685 -5.14 18.65 -16.56
CA TRP A 685 -5.50 17.34 -17.12
C TRP A 685 -4.84 16.22 -16.32
N HIS A 686 -5.52 15.07 -16.27
CA HIS A 686 -5.00 13.84 -15.68
C HIS A 686 -5.02 12.75 -16.75
N PHE A 687 -3.85 12.38 -17.27
CA PHE A 687 -3.71 11.29 -18.23
C PHE A 687 -3.28 10.05 -17.46
N TYR A 688 -4.10 8.98 -17.47
CA TYR A 688 -3.87 7.80 -16.65
C TYR A 688 -3.87 6.50 -17.46
N GLY A 689 -2.77 5.75 -17.41
CA GLY A 689 -2.77 4.30 -17.63
C GLY A 689 -2.92 3.78 -19.06
N PHE A 690 -2.50 4.52 -20.09
CA PHE A 690 -2.53 4.05 -21.49
C PHE A 690 -1.23 4.30 -22.26
N GLU A 691 -1.13 3.69 -23.45
CA GLU A 691 0.07 3.73 -24.29
C GLU A 691 -0.06 4.77 -25.43
N ILE A 692 1.04 5.47 -25.73
CA ILE A 692 1.20 6.34 -26.91
C ILE A 692 2.43 5.86 -27.69
N THR A 693 2.24 5.58 -28.97
CA THR A 693 3.26 4.95 -29.81
C THR A 693 3.25 5.42 -31.26
N GLN A 694 4.39 5.28 -31.94
CA GLN A 694 4.56 5.51 -33.39
C GLN A 694 4.29 6.96 -33.82
N ALA A 695 4.44 7.94 -32.93
CA ALA A 695 4.36 9.36 -33.28
C ALA A 695 5.52 9.80 -34.17
N GLY A 696 5.26 10.74 -35.09
CA GLY A 696 6.25 11.28 -36.04
C GLY A 696 7.18 12.37 -35.46
N ASP A 697 7.21 12.50 -34.14
CA ASP A 697 7.92 13.46 -33.30
C ASP A 697 7.73 12.93 -31.85
N ASN A 698 7.77 13.78 -30.82
CA ASN A 698 7.52 13.35 -29.45
C ASN A 698 6.17 12.63 -29.29
N GLY A 699 6.13 11.56 -28.47
CA GLY A 699 4.88 10.88 -28.12
C GLY A 699 3.89 11.84 -27.44
N MET A 700 4.38 12.58 -26.43
CA MET A 700 3.69 13.74 -25.85
C MET A 700 4.62 14.94 -25.68
N LEU A 701 4.21 16.09 -26.20
CA LEU A 701 4.69 17.40 -25.76
C LEU A 701 3.77 17.94 -24.67
N LEU A 702 4.28 18.04 -23.44
CA LEU A 702 3.60 18.61 -22.30
C LEU A 702 3.96 20.10 -22.17
N SER A 703 2.98 20.98 -22.37
CA SER A 703 3.16 22.43 -22.50
C SER A 703 2.33 23.26 -21.53
N GLY A 704 1.23 22.71 -21.01
CA GLY A 704 0.43 23.34 -19.96
C GLY A 704 0.98 23.11 -18.55
N ASN A 705 0.22 23.59 -17.56
CA ASN A 705 0.64 23.64 -16.16
C ASN A 705 -0.27 22.82 -15.26
N ASN A 706 0.28 22.34 -14.13
CA ASN A 706 -0.46 21.60 -13.11
C ASN A 706 -1.20 20.38 -13.69
N ASN A 707 -0.59 19.66 -14.64
CA ASN A 707 -1.12 18.41 -15.17
C ASN A 707 -0.53 17.21 -14.43
N ILE A 708 -1.29 16.11 -14.37
CA ILE A 708 -0.84 14.81 -13.85
C ILE A 708 -0.76 13.84 -15.01
N ILE A 709 0.43 13.29 -15.28
CA ILE A 709 0.66 12.23 -16.25
C ILE A 709 1.05 10.98 -15.45
N GLU A 710 0.19 9.97 -15.42
CA GLU A 710 0.27 8.87 -14.46
C GLU A 710 0.12 7.50 -15.13
N MET A 711 0.97 6.52 -14.78
CA MET A 711 0.91 5.14 -15.33
C MET A 711 0.96 5.05 -16.87
N MET A 712 1.38 6.11 -17.56
CA MET A 712 1.45 6.17 -19.02
C MET A 712 2.63 5.38 -19.58
N VAL A 713 2.49 4.87 -20.80
CA VAL A 713 3.58 4.25 -21.57
C VAL A 713 3.84 5.06 -22.83
N PHE A 714 5.09 5.44 -23.06
CA PHE A 714 5.56 6.09 -24.29
C PHE A 714 6.54 5.13 -24.99
N ASN A 715 6.13 4.56 -26.12
CA ASN A 715 6.83 3.44 -26.75
C ASN A 715 7.05 3.68 -28.25
N ASP A 716 8.24 3.41 -28.81
CA ASP A 716 8.50 3.45 -30.26
C ASP A 716 8.03 4.76 -30.95
N ASN A 717 8.33 5.94 -30.40
CA ASN A 717 8.09 7.24 -31.06
C ASN A 717 9.36 7.76 -31.78
N GLU A 718 9.20 8.57 -32.82
CA GLU A 718 10.30 9.08 -33.69
C GLU A 718 11.03 10.32 -33.11
N ASP A 719 10.69 10.74 -31.90
CA ASP A 719 11.47 11.62 -31.01
C ASP A 719 11.08 11.27 -29.56
N THR A 720 11.49 12.08 -28.58
CA THR A 720 11.36 11.86 -27.14
C THR A 720 9.97 11.38 -26.70
N GLY A 721 9.89 10.31 -25.90
CA GLY A 721 8.61 9.73 -25.48
C GLY A 721 7.65 10.73 -24.82
N LEU A 722 8.13 11.44 -23.78
CA LEU A 722 7.46 12.63 -23.26
C LEU A 722 8.45 13.78 -23.03
N GLN A 723 8.19 14.94 -23.62
CA GLN A 723 8.96 16.17 -23.42
C GLN A 723 8.11 17.25 -22.74
N VAL A 724 8.59 17.80 -21.62
CA VAL A 724 8.05 19.01 -20.99
C VAL A 724 8.71 20.24 -21.61
N SER A 725 7.93 21.04 -22.34
CA SER A 725 8.38 22.24 -23.06
C SER A 725 7.19 23.06 -23.56
N ARG A 726 7.32 24.39 -23.63
CA ARG A 726 6.30 25.25 -24.26
C ARG A 726 5.99 24.82 -25.71
N TYR A 727 4.71 24.77 -26.05
CA TYR A 727 4.24 24.65 -27.44
C TYR A 727 4.12 26.04 -28.08
N ARG A 728 3.52 26.98 -27.33
CA ARG A 728 3.39 28.39 -27.69
C ARG A 728 4.75 29.08 -27.82
N THR A 729 5.07 29.54 -29.03
CA THR A 729 6.34 30.22 -29.33
C THR A 729 6.39 31.67 -28.82
N ASP A 730 5.24 32.24 -28.48
CA ASP A 730 5.07 33.58 -27.90
C ASP A 730 5.20 33.61 -26.36
N ALA A 731 5.14 32.47 -25.68
CA ALA A 731 5.42 32.30 -24.24
C ALA A 731 6.93 32.52 -23.97
N ALA A 732 7.36 33.76 -23.85
CA ALA A 732 8.76 34.17 -24.00
C ALA A 732 9.61 34.00 -22.73
N SER A 733 8.98 33.92 -21.55
CA SER A 733 9.63 33.87 -20.25
C SER A 733 9.36 32.58 -19.48
N ILE A 734 10.23 32.25 -18.52
CA ILE A 734 10.13 31.05 -17.67
C ILE A 734 8.80 30.94 -16.90
N ALA A 735 8.16 32.06 -16.57
CA ALA A 735 6.86 32.11 -15.92
C ALA A 735 5.67 31.76 -16.86
N GLU A 736 5.93 31.61 -18.17
CA GLU A 736 4.96 31.22 -19.19
C GLU A 736 5.23 29.81 -19.74
N TRP A 737 6.22 29.10 -19.17
CA TRP A 737 6.59 27.73 -19.56
C TRP A 737 5.92 26.70 -18.64
N PRO A 738 5.68 25.45 -19.11
CA PRO A 738 5.01 24.40 -18.33
C PRO A 738 5.60 24.27 -16.93
N THR A 739 4.78 24.51 -15.90
CA THR A 739 5.15 24.51 -14.47
C THR A 739 4.27 23.56 -13.66
N ASN A 740 4.79 23.07 -12.54
CA ASN A 740 4.08 22.25 -11.55
C ASN A 740 3.42 20.97 -12.09
N ASN A 741 3.92 20.38 -13.19
CA ASN A 741 3.40 19.11 -13.69
C ASN A 741 3.99 17.92 -12.91
N LEU A 742 3.16 16.92 -12.61
CA LEU A 742 3.56 15.67 -11.99
C LEU A 742 3.54 14.53 -13.02
N ILE A 743 4.71 13.98 -13.33
CA ILE A 743 4.87 12.78 -14.14
C ILE A 743 5.13 11.63 -13.16
N LYS A 744 4.11 10.82 -12.86
CA LYS A 744 4.13 9.77 -11.84
C LYS A 744 4.04 8.38 -12.48
N ASN A 745 4.86 7.43 -12.04
CA ASN A 745 4.74 6.01 -12.39
C ASN A 745 4.66 5.71 -13.90
N CYS A 746 5.21 6.58 -14.74
CA CYS A 746 5.23 6.42 -16.20
C CYS A 746 6.41 5.57 -16.67
N THR A 747 6.30 4.99 -17.86
CA THR A 747 7.40 4.28 -18.53
C THR A 747 7.64 4.87 -19.92
N SER A 748 8.91 5.02 -20.31
CA SER A 748 9.29 5.46 -21.65
C SER A 748 10.40 4.58 -22.23
N LYS A 749 10.19 4.03 -23.43
CA LYS A 749 11.09 3.04 -24.04
C LYS A 749 11.08 3.02 -25.56
N ASN A 750 12.17 2.50 -26.15
CA ASN A 750 12.33 2.27 -27.60
C ASN A 750 12.09 3.51 -28.51
N ASN A 751 11.97 4.71 -27.96
CA ASN A 751 11.86 5.93 -28.74
C ASN A 751 13.19 6.19 -29.47
N CYS A 752 13.11 6.50 -30.76
CA CYS A 752 14.28 6.54 -31.64
C CYS A 752 14.04 7.47 -32.84
N ASP A 753 14.80 8.55 -32.93
CA ASP A 753 14.78 9.43 -34.11
C ASP A 753 15.65 8.82 -35.22
N GLU A 754 15.04 8.17 -36.23
CA GLU A 754 15.76 7.50 -37.33
C GLU A 754 16.67 8.44 -38.15
N ALA A 755 16.53 9.76 -37.98
CA ALA A 755 17.28 10.79 -38.67
C ALA A 755 18.71 11.01 -38.13
N THR A 756 18.93 11.00 -36.80
CA THR A 756 20.27 11.13 -36.21
C THR A 756 20.53 10.18 -35.03
N MET A 757 19.48 9.68 -34.37
CA MET A 757 19.55 8.84 -33.18
C MET A 757 20.28 9.55 -32.03
N GLU A 758 20.01 10.86 -31.87
CA GLU A 758 20.67 11.79 -30.93
C GLU A 758 19.65 12.72 -30.23
N ASN A 759 18.33 12.54 -30.45
CA ASN A 759 17.29 13.43 -29.94
C ASN A 759 16.23 12.70 -29.09
N ALA A 760 15.93 11.43 -29.42
CA ALA A 760 14.87 10.67 -28.77
C ALA A 760 15.30 10.11 -27.41
N ASP A 761 15.04 10.89 -26.37
CA ASP A 761 15.12 10.44 -24.98
C ASP A 761 13.87 9.63 -24.59
N GLY A 762 13.91 8.96 -23.44
CA GLY A 762 12.68 8.47 -22.82
C GLY A 762 11.83 9.61 -22.26
N PHE A 763 12.42 10.43 -21.39
CA PHE A 763 11.79 11.62 -20.83
C PHE A 763 12.67 12.84 -21.05
N ALA A 764 12.06 14.01 -21.26
CA ALA A 764 12.79 15.26 -21.22
C ALA A 764 12.01 16.36 -20.52
N ALA A 765 12.74 17.28 -19.89
CA ALA A 765 12.19 18.52 -19.35
C ALA A 765 13.17 19.66 -19.69
N LYS A 766 13.38 19.81 -21.00
CA LYS A 766 14.47 20.59 -21.63
C LYS A 766 14.00 21.93 -22.22
N LEU A 767 14.95 22.75 -22.64
CA LEU A 767 14.86 23.99 -23.42
C LEU A 767 14.07 25.16 -22.83
N THR A 768 12.79 24.95 -22.53
CA THR A 768 11.79 25.94 -22.14
C THR A 768 10.75 25.26 -21.24
N CYS A 769 11.25 24.81 -20.08
CA CYS A 769 10.52 24.12 -19.03
C CYS A 769 10.48 25.02 -17.79
N GLY A 770 9.30 25.18 -17.19
CA GLY A 770 9.09 25.99 -15.99
C GLY A 770 9.54 25.29 -14.70
N GLU A 771 9.24 25.93 -13.58
CA GLU A 771 9.57 25.43 -12.25
C GLU A 771 8.70 24.24 -11.80
N GLY A 772 9.10 23.57 -10.72
CA GLY A 772 8.22 22.69 -9.94
C GLY A 772 7.75 21.41 -10.65
N ASN A 773 8.31 21.08 -11.82
CA ASN A 773 7.98 19.85 -12.53
C ASN A 773 8.67 18.65 -11.84
N VAL A 774 7.90 17.59 -11.57
CA VAL A 774 8.36 16.42 -10.80
C VAL A 774 8.19 15.13 -11.59
N PHE A 775 9.25 14.33 -11.65
CA PHE A 775 9.20 12.92 -12.06
C PHE A 775 9.29 12.06 -10.80
N ASP A 776 8.27 11.24 -10.55
CA ASP A 776 8.20 10.32 -9.39
C ASP A 776 7.93 8.89 -9.88
N GLY A 777 8.77 7.92 -9.51
CA GLY A 777 8.53 6.50 -9.82
C GLY A 777 8.56 6.12 -11.31
N CYS A 778 9.21 6.93 -12.13
CA CYS A 778 9.25 6.72 -13.59
C CYS A 778 10.40 5.80 -14.00
N ILE A 779 10.21 5.07 -15.11
CA ILE A 779 11.15 4.06 -15.61
C ILE A 779 11.48 4.37 -17.08
N SER A 780 12.75 4.54 -17.42
CA SER A 780 13.19 4.95 -18.76
C SER A 780 14.27 4.02 -19.30
N TYR A 781 13.99 3.29 -20.39
CA TYR A 781 14.93 2.31 -20.90
C TYR A 781 14.95 2.11 -22.42
N ASN A 782 16.13 1.81 -22.94
CA ASN A 782 16.32 1.51 -24.36
C ASN A 782 15.79 2.61 -25.32
N ASN A 783 15.94 3.88 -24.95
CA ASN A 783 15.73 5.00 -25.88
C ASN A 783 17.03 5.29 -26.65
N SER A 784 16.96 5.92 -27.83
CA SER A 784 18.13 6.06 -28.69
C SER A 784 19.17 7.07 -28.20
N ASP A 785 18.77 8.12 -27.47
CA ASP A 785 19.70 8.96 -26.71
C ASP A 785 19.65 8.68 -25.19
N ASP A 786 19.04 9.53 -24.35
CA ASP A 786 19.06 9.33 -22.89
C ASP A 786 17.81 8.67 -22.29
N GLY A 787 17.92 8.25 -21.04
CA GLY A 787 16.76 8.02 -20.19
C GLY A 787 16.04 9.32 -19.79
N TRP A 788 16.81 10.38 -19.47
CA TRP A 788 16.33 11.72 -19.09
C TRP A 788 17.23 12.84 -19.63
N ASP A 789 16.67 13.83 -20.33
CA ASP A 789 17.38 15.09 -20.69
C ASP A 789 16.73 16.36 -20.11
N LEU A 790 17.56 17.21 -19.48
CA LEU A 790 17.20 18.54 -18.96
C LEU A 790 17.94 19.69 -19.68
N TYR A 791 18.42 19.49 -20.92
CA TYR A 791 19.27 20.42 -21.70
C TYR A 791 18.76 21.87 -21.75
N SER A 792 19.65 22.86 -21.60
CA SER A 792 19.31 24.28 -21.44
C SER A 792 20.25 25.20 -22.24
N LYS A 793 19.70 25.89 -23.25
CA LYS A 793 20.50 26.65 -24.23
C LYS A 793 20.55 28.14 -23.93
N ALA A 794 21.69 28.76 -24.19
CA ALA A 794 21.92 30.20 -24.00
C ALA A 794 20.93 31.13 -24.75
N ALA A 795 20.20 30.62 -25.75
CA ALA A 795 19.17 31.36 -26.48
C ALA A 795 17.81 31.45 -25.75
N THR A 796 17.57 30.61 -24.74
CA THR A 796 16.37 30.65 -23.88
C THR A 796 16.72 30.91 -22.41
N GLY A 797 17.94 30.57 -21.98
CA GLY A 797 18.39 30.75 -20.61
C GLY A 797 18.22 29.49 -19.76
N PRO A 798 18.26 29.60 -18.42
CA PRO A 798 18.01 28.46 -17.54
C PRO A 798 16.55 28.02 -17.66
N ILE A 799 16.34 26.73 -17.49
CA ILE A 799 15.02 26.16 -17.20
C ILE A 799 14.77 26.14 -15.70
N GLY A 800 13.52 25.90 -15.29
CA GLY A 800 13.18 25.78 -13.87
C GLY A 800 13.77 24.54 -13.20
N VAL A 801 13.74 24.51 -11.87
CA VAL A 801 14.11 23.34 -11.08
C VAL A 801 13.18 22.18 -11.42
N VAL A 802 13.80 21.02 -11.64
CA VAL A 802 13.12 19.74 -11.90
C VAL A 802 13.58 18.77 -10.82
N THR A 803 12.62 18.07 -10.22
CA THR A 803 12.88 17.02 -9.23
C THR A 803 12.66 15.68 -9.89
N ILE A 804 13.71 14.85 -9.94
CA ILE A 804 13.62 13.45 -10.39
C ILE A 804 13.82 12.58 -9.16
N LYS A 805 12.79 11.83 -8.75
CA LYS A 805 12.89 10.96 -7.58
C LYS A 805 12.29 9.58 -7.79
N ASN A 806 12.80 8.59 -7.07
CA ASN A 806 12.36 7.19 -7.15
C ASN A 806 12.43 6.61 -8.59
N CYS A 807 13.31 7.12 -9.45
CA CYS A 807 13.32 6.83 -10.89
C CYS A 807 14.42 5.82 -11.29
N VAL A 808 14.20 5.11 -12.41
CA VAL A 808 15.09 4.05 -12.90
C VAL A 808 15.44 4.27 -14.38
N ALA A 809 16.72 4.37 -14.72
CA ALA A 809 17.22 4.67 -16.08
C ALA A 809 18.25 3.65 -16.59
N PHE A 810 17.96 2.92 -17.68
CA PHE A 810 18.88 1.88 -18.14
C PHE A 810 18.93 1.59 -19.64
N ARG A 811 20.10 1.14 -20.11
CA ARG A 811 20.34 0.69 -21.51
C ARG A 811 19.99 1.73 -22.58
N ASN A 812 19.90 3.01 -22.23
CA ASN A 812 19.69 4.09 -23.19
C ASN A 812 20.98 4.33 -24.01
N GLY A 813 20.80 4.89 -25.21
CA GLY A 813 21.78 4.96 -26.30
C GLY A 813 21.50 3.97 -27.45
N PHE A 814 20.47 3.11 -27.30
CA PHE A 814 20.01 2.13 -28.30
C PHE A 814 18.67 1.48 -27.91
N THR A 815 17.88 1.10 -28.91
CA THR A 815 16.60 0.39 -28.74
C THR A 815 16.77 -1.12 -28.56
N GLU A 816 15.71 -1.80 -28.11
CA GLU A 816 15.69 -3.27 -27.98
C GLU A 816 15.81 -3.99 -29.32
N ASP A 817 15.33 -3.41 -30.42
CA ASP A 817 15.51 -3.93 -31.79
C ASP A 817 16.88 -3.58 -32.42
N GLY A 818 17.68 -2.75 -31.74
CA GLY A 818 19.09 -2.50 -32.06
C GLY A 818 19.36 -1.24 -32.89
N ARG A 819 18.40 -0.33 -33.00
CA ARG A 819 18.59 1.05 -33.49
C ARG A 819 19.35 1.87 -32.43
N GLY A 820 19.82 3.07 -32.78
CA GLY A 820 20.79 3.82 -31.97
C GLY A 820 22.25 3.49 -32.31
N TYR A 821 23.15 3.59 -31.32
CA TYR A 821 24.61 3.48 -31.51
C TYR A 821 25.24 4.53 -32.47
N GLY A 822 24.54 5.64 -32.75
CA GLY A 822 25.02 6.76 -33.55
C GLY A 822 26.00 7.68 -32.80
N ASP A 823 25.86 8.99 -32.97
CA ASP A 823 26.57 9.99 -32.14
C ASP A 823 25.94 10.17 -30.73
N ALA A 824 24.93 9.35 -30.39
CA ALA A 824 24.20 9.30 -29.11
C ALA A 824 25.06 9.54 -27.86
N ASP A 825 24.65 10.54 -27.07
CA ASP A 825 25.26 10.89 -25.78
C ASP A 825 24.91 9.85 -24.70
N GLY A 826 23.77 9.15 -24.81
CA GLY A 826 23.56 7.77 -24.35
C GLY A 826 23.61 7.53 -22.83
N ASN A 827 22.99 8.41 -22.03
CA ASN A 827 23.10 8.44 -20.58
C ASN A 827 21.81 7.94 -19.88
N GLY A 828 21.92 7.51 -18.62
CA GLY A 828 20.74 7.25 -17.79
C GLY A 828 20.01 8.55 -17.46
N PHE A 829 20.73 9.49 -16.85
CA PHE A 829 20.24 10.84 -16.54
C PHE A 829 21.25 11.90 -17.03
N LYS A 830 20.79 12.89 -17.80
CA LYS A 830 21.53 14.06 -18.31
C LYS A 830 20.94 15.33 -17.67
N MET A 831 21.51 15.77 -16.54
CA MET A 831 20.99 16.85 -15.67
C MET A 831 21.29 18.27 -16.20
N GLY A 832 21.02 18.48 -17.48
CA GLY A 832 21.14 19.78 -18.16
C GLY A 832 22.51 20.01 -18.78
N GLY A 833 22.55 20.86 -19.80
CA GLY A 833 23.75 21.09 -20.59
C GLY A 833 23.61 22.22 -21.58
N GLY A 834 24.74 22.80 -21.97
CA GLY A 834 24.81 24.05 -22.74
C GLY A 834 25.58 25.18 -22.05
N GLY A 835 26.11 24.94 -20.85
CA GLY A 835 26.84 25.96 -20.06
C GLY A 835 25.94 26.86 -19.21
N ILE A 836 24.67 26.48 -19.05
CA ILE A 836 23.64 27.25 -18.35
C ILE A 836 23.25 26.53 -17.05
N GLY A 837 23.20 27.28 -15.94
CA GLY A 837 23.06 26.74 -14.59
C GLY A 837 21.62 26.64 -14.09
N THR A 838 21.18 25.43 -13.75
CA THR A 838 19.92 25.17 -13.01
C THR A 838 20.16 24.08 -11.95
N ARG A 839 19.71 24.31 -10.70
CA ARG A 839 19.94 23.39 -9.58
C ARG A 839 18.84 22.33 -9.47
N HIS A 840 18.88 21.35 -10.37
CA HIS A 840 18.00 20.18 -10.34
C HIS A 840 18.27 19.27 -9.13
N ILE A 841 17.24 18.53 -8.72
CA ILE A 841 17.24 17.65 -7.54
C ILE A 841 17.06 16.20 -8.02
N VAL A 842 17.91 15.28 -7.55
CA VAL A 842 17.84 13.85 -7.91
C VAL A 842 17.91 12.95 -6.67
N GLU A 843 16.86 12.17 -6.40
CA GLU A 843 16.71 11.44 -5.13
C GLU A 843 16.26 9.98 -5.32
N ASN A 844 16.85 9.03 -4.59
CA ASN A 844 16.40 7.62 -4.64
C ASN A 844 16.37 7.02 -6.06
N CYS A 845 17.41 7.24 -6.88
CA CYS A 845 17.41 6.87 -8.30
C CYS A 845 18.44 5.78 -8.66
N LEU A 846 18.09 4.91 -9.60
CA LEU A 846 18.91 3.81 -10.09
C LEU A 846 19.28 4.02 -11.57
N ALA A 847 20.57 4.01 -11.90
CA ALA A 847 21.06 4.05 -13.29
C ALA A 847 21.92 2.84 -13.63
N PHE A 848 21.61 2.07 -14.69
CA PHE A 848 22.45 0.92 -15.06
C PHE A 848 22.58 0.63 -16.56
N GLU A 849 23.71 0.05 -16.96
CA GLU A 849 23.97 -0.43 -18.33
C GLU A 849 23.72 0.59 -19.46
N ASN A 850 23.63 1.89 -19.17
CA ASN A 850 23.50 2.92 -20.20
C ASN A 850 24.80 3.00 -21.03
N LEU A 851 24.68 3.37 -22.31
CA LEU A 851 25.78 3.36 -23.27
C LEU A 851 27.00 4.17 -22.78
N ASN A 852 26.76 5.30 -22.12
CA ASN A 852 27.77 6.24 -21.69
C ASN A 852 27.74 6.53 -20.16
N CYS A 853 26.95 7.49 -19.65
CA CYS A 853 26.93 7.79 -18.21
C CYS A 853 25.75 7.12 -17.48
N GLY A 854 25.92 6.83 -16.19
CA GLY A 854 24.76 6.64 -15.31
C GLY A 854 24.10 7.99 -15.03
N PHE A 855 24.86 8.89 -14.41
CA PHE A 855 24.48 10.28 -14.13
C PHE A 855 25.53 11.24 -14.70
N THR A 856 25.12 12.24 -15.48
CA THR A 856 26.00 13.29 -16.03
C THR A 856 25.40 14.67 -15.81
N ASP A 857 26.17 15.59 -15.23
CA ASP A 857 25.78 17.01 -15.06
C ASP A 857 25.69 17.79 -16.38
N ASN A 858 25.85 17.12 -17.53
CA ASN A 858 26.17 17.57 -18.88
C ASN A 858 26.64 19.02 -19.15
N ASN A 859 27.52 19.56 -18.31
CA ASN A 859 27.98 20.96 -18.38
C ASN A 859 26.88 21.99 -18.03
N ASN A 860 25.99 21.64 -17.09
CA ASN A 860 25.22 22.52 -16.23
C ASN A 860 26.10 22.97 -15.04
N PRO A 861 26.59 24.22 -15.00
CA PRO A 861 27.44 24.71 -13.90
C PRO A 861 26.72 24.83 -12.56
N GLY A 862 25.39 24.77 -12.51
CA GLY A 862 24.59 24.95 -11.28
C GLY A 862 23.90 23.69 -10.76
N PHE A 863 24.11 22.53 -11.40
CA PHE A 863 23.61 21.24 -10.88
C PHE A 863 24.21 20.97 -9.50
N GLY A 864 23.43 20.49 -8.52
CA GLY A 864 23.97 20.44 -7.17
C GLY A 864 23.28 19.70 -6.05
N ASP A 865 22.14 19.00 -6.22
CA ASP A 865 21.59 18.20 -5.11
C ASP A 865 21.23 16.79 -5.58
N MET A 866 21.99 15.79 -5.11
CA MET A 866 21.77 14.39 -5.43
C MET A 866 21.96 13.50 -4.19
N LYS A 867 20.97 12.66 -3.89
CA LYS A 867 21.01 11.76 -2.73
C LYS A 867 20.46 10.36 -3.02
N ASP A 868 20.92 9.37 -2.26
CA ASP A 868 20.36 8.02 -2.22
C ASP A 868 20.32 7.37 -3.62
N CYS A 869 21.37 7.52 -4.44
CA CYS A 869 21.35 7.01 -5.82
C CYS A 869 22.38 5.90 -6.03
N THR A 870 22.02 4.87 -6.81
CA THR A 870 22.95 3.83 -7.26
C THR A 870 23.21 3.95 -8.76
N ALA A 871 24.48 3.79 -9.15
CA ALA A 871 24.87 3.55 -10.52
C ALA A 871 25.61 2.21 -10.65
N TYR A 872 25.13 1.34 -11.54
CA TYR A 872 25.67 0.00 -11.78
C TYR A 872 26.05 -0.21 -13.25
N ASN A 873 27.31 -0.59 -13.52
CA ASN A 873 27.73 -1.06 -14.85
C ASN A 873 27.42 -0.12 -16.04
N ASN A 874 27.39 1.20 -15.85
CA ASN A 874 27.22 2.15 -16.95
C ASN A 874 28.51 2.32 -17.78
N GLY A 875 28.38 2.83 -19.01
CA GLY A 875 29.51 3.02 -19.93
C GLY A 875 29.76 1.83 -20.86
N ILE A 876 28.71 1.06 -21.16
CA ILE A 876 28.80 -0.19 -21.95
C ILE A 876 29.19 0.04 -23.42
N GLY A 877 29.16 1.29 -23.91
CA GLY A 877 29.69 1.68 -25.23
C GLY A 877 31.22 1.73 -25.30
N GLY A 878 31.94 1.55 -24.19
CA GLY A 878 33.40 1.49 -24.17
C GLY A 878 34.12 2.84 -24.36
N ASN A 879 33.38 3.95 -24.42
CA ASN A 879 33.92 5.29 -24.69
C ASN A 879 34.79 5.86 -23.55
N GLY A 880 34.74 5.28 -22.35
CA GLY A 880 35.44 5.79 -21.16
C GLY A 880 34.65 6.84 -20.36
N LYS A 881 33.33 6.84 -20.54
CA LYS A 881 32.35 7.40 -19.60
C LYS A 881 32.20 6.41 -18.40
N SER A 882 31.50 6.77 -17.33
CA SER A 882 31.33 5.90 -16.16
C SER A 882 29.99 6.15 -15.45
N ASN A 883 29.77 5.45 -14.34
CA ASN A 883 28.62 5.62 -13.44
C ASN A 883 28.31 7.09 -13.11
N TYR A 884 29.31 7.89 -12.68
CA TYR A 884 29.11 9.31 -12.31
C TYR A 884 30.07 10.28 -13.01
N MET A 885 29.49 11.27 -13.70
CA MET A 885 30.20 12.35 -14.41
C MET A 885 29.62 13.72 -14.01
N VAL A 886 29.76 14.07 -12.72
CA VAL A 886 29.19 15.27 -12.08
C VAL A 886 30.32 16.18 -11.52
N TYR A 887 31.06 16.83 -12.42
CA TYR A 887 32.33 17.52 -12.15
C TYR A 887 32.54 18.85 -12.91
N ARG A 888 31.55 19.27 -13.70
CA ARG A 888 31.47 20.54 -14.44
C ARG A 888 30.53 21.54 -13.73
N CYS A 889 29.81 21.07 -12.71
CA CYS A 889 29.07 21.85 -11.71
C CYS A 889 29.99 22.64 -10.75
N ASP A 890 29.39 23.57 -10.00
CA ASP A 890 30.08 24.36 -8.98
C ASP A 890 30.34 23.60 -7.66
N THR A 891 31.18 24.16 -6.79
CA THR A 891 31.64 23.51 -5.55
C THR A 891 30.60 23.44 -4.42
N THR A 892 29.40 24.00 -4.61
CA THR A 892 28.26 23.90 -3.67
C THR A 892 27.35 22.71 -3.96
N ALA A 893 27.68 21.89 -4.96
CA ALA A 893 27.00 20.62 -5.18
C ALA A 893 27.12 19.70 -3.96
N THR A 894 26.08 18.91 -3.70
CA THR A 894 25.94 18.00 -2.57
C THR A 894 25.63 16.59 -3.07
N TYR A 895 26.33 15.61 -2.48
CA TYR A 895 26.19 14.20 -2.77
C TYR A 895 26.07 13.43 -1.45
N GLN A 896 24.97 12.73 -1.24
CA GLN A 896 24.77 11.91 -0.04
C GLN A 896 24.35 10.49 -0.42
N ASN A 897 24.85 9.48 0.29
CA ASN A 897 24.40 8.09 0.14
C ASN A 897 24.55 7.57 -1.31
N MET A 898 25.61 7.96 -2.02
CA MET A 898 25.85 7.56 -3.41
C MET A 898 26.50 6.18 -3.48
N MET A 899 25.98 5.27 -4.31
CA MET A 899 26.61 3.97 -4.59
C MET A 899 27.08 3.88 -6.05
N SER A 900 28.37 3.62 -6.26
CA SER A 900 28.93 3.26 -7.57
C SER A 900 29.47 1.84 -7.55
N TYR A 901 28.97 0.98 -8.45
CA TYR A 901 29.51 -0.37 -8.62
C TYR A 901 29.68 -0.77 -10.08
N ILE A 902 30.74 -1.53 -10.34
CA ILE A 902 31.16 -2.01 -11.67
C ILE A 902 31.65 -3.46 -11.53
N ASN A 903 30.91 -4.39 -12.13
CA ASN A 903 31.30 -5.77 -12.35
C ASN A 903 31.19 -6.09 -13.86
N THR A 904 32.29 -5.97 -14.58
CA THR A 904 32.32 -6.14 -16.04
C THR A 904 32.11 -7.60 -16.51
N ALA A 905 32.04 -8.56 -15.59
CA ALA A 905 31.67 -9.94 -15.93
C ALA A 905 30.15 -10.17 -15.90
N ASN A 906 29.40 -9.29 -15.23
CA ASN A 906 27.94 -9.34 -15.10
C ASN A 906 27.28 -8.15 -15.81
N VAL A 907 27.55 -8.02 -17.11
CA VAL A 907 26.90 -7.05 -18.00
C VAL A 907 25.99 -7.81 -18.96
N THR A 908 24.76 -7.33 -19.14
CA THR A 908 23.77 -7.86 -20.07
C THR A 908 24.34 -7.84 -21.50
N LYS A 909 24.10 -8.92 -22.25
CA LYS A 909 24.59 -9.03 -23.63
C LYS A 909 23.77 -8.13 -24.55
N THR A 910 24.40 -7.07 -25.03
CA THR A 910 23.91 -6.15 -26.07
C THR A 910 24.88 -6.14 -27.26
N ASN A 911 24.67 -5.27 -28.25
CA ASN A 911 25.64 -5.06 -29.34
C ASN A 911 26.73 -4.03 -28.98
N ALA A 912 26.72 -3.48 -27.76
CA ALA A 912 27.69 -2.49 -27.30
C ALA A 912 29.09 -3.10 -27.05
N ALA A 913 30.12 -2.25 -27.03
CA ALA A 913 31.53 -2.69 -26.95
C ALA A 913 31.96 -3.29 -25.60
N GLY A 914 31.13 -3.15 -24.56
CA GLY A 914 31.45 -3.51 -23.17
C GLY A 914 32.10 -2.36 -22.38
N ILE A 915 32.09 -2.49 -21.06
CA ILE A 915 32.53 -1.41 -20.15
C ILE A 915 34.05 -1.22 -20.21
N LYS A 916 34.47 -0.03 -20.66
CA LYS A 916 35.83 0.46 -20.48
C LYS A 916 35.92 1.18 -19.13
N VAL A 917 36.20 0.40 -18.08
CA VAL A 917 36.26 0.86 -16.68
C VAL A 917 37.05 2.16 -16.56
N SER A 918 36.36 3.19 -16.05
CA SER A 918 36.85 4.57 -16.00
C SER A 918 36.46 5.20 -14.66
N ASN A 919 37.22 6.21 -14.23
CA ASN A 919 37.00 6.86 -12.93
C ASN A 919 35.73 7.72 -12.96
N ASP A 920 34.92 7.58 -11.92
CA ASP A 920 33.88 8.53 -11.57
C ASP A 920 34.47 9.90 -11.23
N LYS A 921 33.69 10.96 -11.45
CA LYS A 921 34.12 12.34 -11.25
C LYS A 921 33.05 13.13 -10.51
N PHE A 922 33.48 13.78 -9.44
CA PHE A 922 32.68 14.60 -8.55
C PHE A 922 33.37 15.95 -8.29
N VAL A 923 32.59 17.04 -8.19
CA VAL A 923 33.01 18.34 -7.64
C VAL A 923 31.91 18.81 -6.69
N GLY A 924 32.21 19.01 -5.41
CA GLY A 924 31.21 19.35 -4.39
C GLY A 924 31.47 18.67 -3.04
N SER A 925 30.51 18.75 -2.12
CA SER A 925 30.54 18.04 -0.83
C SER A 925 29.97 16.62 -1.00
N MET A 926 30.66 15.60 -0.48
CA MET A 926 30.25 14.20 -0.57
C MET A 926 30.22 13.53 0.81
N LYS A 927 29.09 12.92 1.17
CA LYS A 927 28.85 12.28 2.48
C LYS A 927 28.35 10.85 2.32
N ASN A 928 28.80 9.95 3.21
CA ASN A 928 28.37 8.53 3.28
C ASN A 928 28.28 7.84 1.90
N SER A 929 29.32 7.97 1.07
CA SER A 929 29.22 7.64 -0.37
C SER A 929 30.37 6.75 -0.85
N ILE A 930 30.09 5.90 -1.85
CA ILE A 930 31.03 4.99 -2.49
C ILE A 930 31.18 5.37 -3.97
N TYR A 931 32.41 5.69 -4.39
CA TYR A 931 32.73 6.03 -5.78
C TYR A 931 33.97 5.28 -6.28
N TYR A 932 34.10 5.12 -7.60
CA TYR A 932 35.24 4.43 -8.22
C TYR A 932 36.26 5.43 -8.80
N ASN A 933 37.50 5.44 -8.30
CA ASN A 933 38.63 6.16 -8.89
C ASN A 933 39.91 5.31 -8.87
N SER A 934 40.00 4.38 -9.82
CA SER A 934 41.01 3.30 -9.94
C SER A 934 40.97 2.25 -8.81
N LYS A 935 40.23 2.53 -7.74
CA LYS A 935 39.77 1.66 -6.64
C LYS A 935 38.43 2.21 -6.16
N TYR A 936 37.69 1.47 -5.34
CA TYR A 936 36.55 2.01 -4.62
C TYR A 936 37.00 2.77 -3.37
N TYR A 937 36.36 3.91 -3.12
CA TYR A 937 36.61 4.78 -1.98
C TYR A 937 35.29 5.09 -1.27
N PHE A 938 35.27 4.94 0.06
CA PHE A 938 34.19 5.39 0.93
C PHE A 938 34.50 6.80 1.44
N ALA A 939 33.80 7.80 0.89
CA ALA A 939 33.81 9.18 1.33
C ALA A 939 32.79 9.37 2.46
N ALA A 940 33.25 9.39 3.71
CA ALA A 940 32.40 9.60 4.87
C ALA A 940 31.86 11.05 4.92
N SER A 941 32.73 12.04 4.69
CA SER A 941 32.42 13.48 4.62
C SER A 941 33.59 14.23 3.99
N GLU A 942 33.67 14.24 2.66
CA GLU A 942 34.81 14.74 1.87
C GLU A 942 34.42 15.94 0.98
N THR A 943 35.38 16.83 0.70
CA THR A 943 35.23 17.88 -0.32
C THR A 943 35.86 17.42 -1.64
N MET A 944 35.02 16.99 -2.57
CA MET A 944 35.42 16.42 -3.84
C MET A 944 35.88 17.49 -4.83
N THR A 945 36.97 17.16 -5.53
CA THR A 945 37.45 17.87 -6.72
C THR A 945 37.66 16.86 -7.84
N ASN A 946 37.61 17.31 -9.10
CA ASN A 946 37.69 16.42 -10.25
C ASN A 946 38.97 15.55 -10.23
N GLY A 947 38.80 14.23 -10.11
CA GLY A 947 39.89 13.25 -10.01
C GLY A 947 40.42 12.97 -8.60
N ALA A 948 39.81 13.55 -7.55
CA ALA A 948 40.16 13.34 -6.15
C ALA A 948 40.10 11.87 -5.71
N LYS A 949 40.96 11.50 -4.75
CA LYS A 949 41.10 10.16 -4.17
C LYS A 949 41.06 10.25 -2.65
N LEU A 950 39.91 10.70 -2.15
CA LEU A 950 39.60 10.97 -0.75
C LEU A 950 38.70 9.87 -0.17
N GLY A 951 38.63 9.77 1.15
CA GLY A 951 37.94 8.68 1.85
C GLY A 951 38.76 7.40 1.99
N THR A 952 38.16 6.40 2.64
CA THR A 952 38.79 5.10 2.93
C THR A 952 38.74 4.18 1.72
N VAL A 953 39.86 3.55 1.35
CA VAL A 953 39.87 2.52 0.29
C VAL A 953 39.13 1.28 0.76
N ILE A 954 38.09 0.89 0.04
CA ILE A 954 37.25 -0.28 0.32
C ILE A 954 37.24 -1.26 -0.88
N THR A 955 36.53 -2.37 -0.77
CA THR A 955 36.35 -3.32 -1.88
C THR A 955 34.95 -3.94 -1.83
N PRO A 956 33.93 -3.26 -2.38
CA PRO A 956 32.60 -3.82 -2.57
C PRO A 956 32.63 -5.06 -3.47
N ALA A 957 31.73 -6.00 -3.19
CA ALA A 957 31.56 -7.27 -3.89
C ALA A 957 30.09 -7.49 -4.27
N ASP A 958 29.82 -8.47 -5.14
CA ASP A 958 28.45 -8.84 -5.55
C ASP A 958 27.56 -9.23 -4.34
N THR A 959 28.16 -9.64 -3.22
CA THR A 959 27.49 -10.02 -1.97
C THR A 959 27.04 -8.84 -1.11
N ASP A 960 27.45 -7.60 -1.43
CA ASP A 960 27.02 -6.40 -0.71
C ASP A 960 25.68 -5.83 -1.25
N PHE A 961 25.04 -6.55 -2.19
CA PHE A 961 23.79 -6.21 -2.85
C PHE A 961 22.75 -7.32 -2.67
N VAL A 962 21.47 -6.97 -2.62
CA VAL A 962 20.35 -7.93 -2.52
C VAL A 962 20.32 -8.85 -3.74
N THR A 963 20.47 -8.29 -4.95
CA THR A 963 20.69 -9.05 -6.18
C THR A 963 21.38 -8.19 -7.24
N LEU A 964 22.19 -8.81 -8.10
CA LEU A 964 22.73 -8.20 -9.32
C LEU A 964 22.22 -8.92 -10.59
N LYS A 965 21.06 -9.59 -10.50
CA LYS A 965 20.37 -10.22 -11.63
C LYS A 965 19.20 -9.36 -12.11
N VAL A 966 19.26 -8.90 -13.36
CA VAL A 966 18.21 -8.11 -14.05
C VAL A 966 17.62 -8.88 -15.24
N GLY A 967 16.43 -8.48 -15.70
CA GLY A 967 15.83 -8.97 -16.94
C GLY A 967 16.65 -8.58 -18.18
N GLY A 968 16.57 -9.39 -19.25
CA GLY A 968 17.23 -9.09 -20.52
C GLY A 968 16.53 -8.03 -21.35
N LEU A 969 17.03 -7.77 -22.57
CA LEU A 969 16.27 -7.06 -23.61
C LEU A 969 15.00 -7.87 -23.96
N GLY A 970 13.92 -7.18 -24.29
CA GLY A 970 12.58 -7.74 -24.52
C GLY A 970 11.80 -8.02 -23.22
N THR A 971 12.24 -7.50 -22.08
CA THR A 971 11.50 -7.60 -20.80
C THR A 971 10.62 -6.36 -20.66
N ASP A 972 9.31 -6.52 -20.54
CA ASP A 972 8.44 -5.35 -20.29
C ASP A 972 8.53 -4.89 -18.83
N PHE A 973 9.46 -3.97 -18.56
CA PHE A 973 9.68 -3.42 -17.23
C PHE A 973 8.56 -2.49 -16.73
N HIS A 974 7.58 -2.11 -17.58
CA HIS A 974 6.37 -1.44 -17.10
C HIS A 974 5.51 -2.37 -16.23
N THR A 975 5.39 -3.65 -16.63
CA THR A 975 4.64 -4.67 -15.88
C THR A 975 5.49 -5.47 -14.90
N ALA A 976 6.79 -5.68 -15.18
CA ALA A 976 7.66 -6.50 -14.32
C ALA A 976 8.18 -5.78 -13.05
N TRP A 977 8.28 -4.45 -13.07
CA TRP A 977 8.94 -3.63 -12.03
C TRP A 977 8.01 -2.58 -11.41
N ARG A 978 6.72 -2.91 -11.20
CA ARG A 978 5.78 -2.06 -10.45
C ARG A 978 5.06 -2.83 -9.34
N ASN A 979 4.84 -2.15 -8.22
CA ASN A 979 3.92 -2.55 -7.17
C ASN A 979 2.46 -2.26 -7.60
N ALA A 980 1.49 -2.68 -6.78
CA ALA A 980 0.06 -2.51 -7.09
C ALA A 980 -0.42 -1.03 -7.16
N ASP A 981 0.28 -0.10 -6.51
CA ASP A 981 0.08 1.36 -6.60
C ASP A 981 0.80 2.00 -7.82
N GLY A 982 1.48 1.18 -8.62
CA GLY A 982 2.31 1.62 -9.75
C GLY A 982 3.74 2.04 -9.39
N SER A 983 4.10 2.12 -8.10
CA SER A 983 5.45 2.53 -7.68
C SER A 983 6.52 1.53 -8.15
N PRO A 984 7.74 1.96 -8.54
CA PRO A 984 8.77 1.04 -8.98
C PRO A 984 9.20 0.04 -7.91
N ASN A 985 9.39 -1.20 -8.34
CA ASN A 985 10.03 -2.25 -7.55
C ASN A 985 11.04 -3.02 -8.41
N PRO A 986 12.34 -2.66 -8.34
CA PRO A 986 13.41 -3.40 -9.02
C PRO A 986 13.74 -4.77 -8.38
N HIS A 987 13.01 -5.20 -7.35
CA HIS A 987 13.23 -6.42 -6.57
C HIS A 987 14.66 -6.53 -6.01
N GLY A 988 15.20 -5.42 -5.50
CA GLY A 988 16.53 -5.36 -4.90
C GLY A 988 17.71 -5.29 -5.90
N PHE A 989 17.45 -5.05 -7.19
CA PHE A 989 18.50 -5.04 -8.20
C PHE A 989 19.49 -3.87 -8.07
N ALA A 990 20.72 -4.18 -7.68
CA ALA A 990 21.76 -3.24 -7.25
C ALA A 990 21.38 -2.39 -6.01
N GLU A 991 20.46 -2.91 -5.19
CA GLU A 991 20.11 -2.37 -3.88
C GLU A 991 21.04 -2.92 -2.81
N THR A 992 21.46 -2.10 -1.85
CA THR A 992 22.19 -2.57 -0.67
C THR A 992 21.19 -3.08 0.39
N PRO A 993 21.42 -4.24 1.02
CA PRO A 993 20.57 -4.69 2.14
C PRO A 993 20.65 -3.70 3.30
N LEU A 994 19.51 -3.33 3.90
CA LEU A 994 19.43 -2.33 4.98
C LEU A 994 20.21 -2.74 6.25
N ASP A 995 20.36 -4.03 6.48
CA ASP A 995 21.17 -4.65 7.55
C ASP A 995 22.64 -4.90 7.13
N GLY A 996 22.97 -4.67 5.86
CA GLY A 996 24.29 -4.89 5.28
C GLY A 996 25.28 -3.76 5.53
N THR A 997 26.56 -4.03 5.27
CA THR A 997 27.70 -3.10 5.50
C THR A 997 27.53 -1.71 4.88
N TYR A 998 26.73 -1.60 3.82
CA TYR A 998 26.45 -0.35 3.09
C TYR A 998 24.94 -0.01 3.04
N GLY A 999 24.11 -0.55 3.94
CA GLY A 999 22.64 -0.43 3.97
C GLY A 999 22.04 0.97 4.20
N SER A 1000 22.82 2.02 3.97
CA SER A 1000 22.40 3.44 3.94
C SER A 1000 23.02 4.17 2.74
N ILE A 1001 23.46 3.44 1.72
CA ILE A 1001 24.23 3.93 0.58
C ILE A 1001 23.68 3.27 -0.69
N GLY A 1002 23.22 4.11 -1.63
CA GLY A 1002 22.50 3.71 -2.82
C GLY A 1002 21.02 4.10 -2.75
N TYR A 1003 20.27 3.66 -3.75
CA TYR A 1003 18.81 3.74 -3.74
C TYR A 1003 18.22 2.64 -2.85
N HIS A 1004 17.00 2.84 -2.36
CA HIS A 1004 16.17 1.83 -1.70
C HIS A 1004 14.71 1.91 -2.21
N MET A 1005 14.20 0.82 -2.79
CA MET A 1005 12.80 0.69 -3.24
C MET A 1005 12.19 -0.69 -2.93
N SER A 1006 13.00 -1.72 -2.66
CA SER A 1006 12.51 -3.08 -2.38
C SER A 1006 11.65 -3.17 -1.12
N GLY A 1007 11.87 -2.29 -0.14
CA GLY A 1007 11.00 -2.10 1.03
C GLY A 1007 9.76 -1.23 0.78
N GLY A 1008 9.45 -0.92 -0.49
CA GLY A 1008 8.45 0.07 -0.88
C GLY A 1008 8.98 1.50 -0.87
N ILE A 1009 8.22 2.43 -1.46
CA ILE A 1009 8.51 3.87 -1.44
C ILE A 1009 7.27 4.66 -1.04
N SER A 1010 7.46 5.72 -0.23
CA SER A 1010 6.38 6.66 0.06
C SER A 1010 6.25 7.65 -1.10
N GLN A 1011 5.30 7.38 -2.00
CA GLN A 1011 4.83 8.36 -2.97
C GLN A 1011 3.60 9.07 -2.41
N ALA A 1012 3.53 10.39 -2.59
CA ALA A 1012 2.30 11.10 -2.30
C ALA A 1012 1.17 10.61 -3.23
N THR A 1013 -0.02 10.41 -2.65
CA THR A 1013 -1.26 10.38 -3.43
C THR A 1013 -1.41 11.72 -4.16
N PRO A 1014 -1.84 11.77 -5.44
CA PRO A 1014 -2.05 13.03 -6.16
C PRO A 1014 -3.26 13.82 -5.63
N THR A 1015 -3.16 14.35 -4.41
CA THR A 1015 -4.18 15.22 -3.82
C THR A 1015 -4.30 16.50 -4.64
N PRO A 1016 -5.49 16.88 -5.12
CA PRO A 1016 -5.70 18.14 -5.81
C PRO A 1016 -5.33 19.31 -4.89
N SER A 1017 -4.20 19.95 -5.18
CA SER A 1017 -3.56 20.96 -4.34
C SER A 1017 -3.28 22.22 -5.15
N ASP A 1018 -3.30 23.36 -4.48
CA ASP A 1018 -3.01 24.66 -5.10
C ASP A 1018 -1.52 24.79 -5.47
N PRO A 1019 -1.17 25.57 -6.50
CA PRO A 1019 0.15 25.58 -7.11
C PRO A 1019 1.26 26.00 -6.14
N VAL A 1020 2.37 25.25 -6.17
CA VAL A 1020 3.61 25.60 -5.47
C VAL A 1020 4.18 26.90 -6.06
N SER A 1021 4.51 27.85 -5.18
CA SER A 1021 5.07 29.16 -5.53
C SER A 1021 6.59 29.18 -5.33
N THR A 1022 7.34 28.68 -6.31
CA THR A 1022 8.80 28.88 -6.41
C THR A 1022 9.12 30.31 -6.89
N THR A 1023 10.19 30.89 -6.35
CA THR A 1023 10.59 32.28 -6.62
C THR A 1023 11.69 32.39 -7.68
N ALA A 1024 11.52 33.33 -8.62
CA ALA A 1024 12.50 33.69 -9.64
C ALA A 1024 12.86 35.20 -9.57
N PRO A 1025 13.99 35.67 -10.14
CA PRO A 1025 14.62 36.92 -9.70
C PRO A 1025 13.92 38.24 -10.09
N SER A 1026 14.22 39.28 -9.28
CA SER A 1026 13.70 40.65 -9.38
C SER A 1026 14.18 41.45 -10.59
N GLU A 1027 13.25 42.12 -11.29
CA GLU A 1027 13.17 43.60 -11.42
C GLU A 1027 11.85 44.03 -12.15
N GLY A 1028 11.39 45.30 -12.06
CA GLY A 1028 10.64 45.86 -13.21
C GLY A 1028 9.32 46.66 -13.09
N THR A 1029 8.74 46.98 -11.93
CA THR A 1029 7.75 48.11 -11.72
C THR A 1029 6.38 48.22 -12.49
N THR A 1030 5.36 48.72 -11.77
CA THR A 1030 4.16 49.54 -12.17
C THR A 1030 2.76 48.96 -12.54
N THR A 1031 1.81 49.29 -11.63
CA THR A 1031 0.39 49.75 -11.84
C THR A 1031 -0.81 48.78 -12.12
N LYS A 1032 -1.79 48.88 -11.19
CA LYS A 1032 -3.23 48.46 -11.19
C LYS A 1032 -4.10 49.45 -12.05
N PRO A 1033 -5.46 49.35 -12.26
CA PRO A 1033 -6.46 48.55 -11.51
C PRO A 1033 -7.74 47.95 -12.22
N ALA A 1034 -8.40 47.01 -11.50
CA ALA A 1034 -9.87 46.76 -11.39
C ALA A 1034 -10.63 46.05 -12.57
N THR A 1035 -11.77 45.34 -12.40
CA THR A 1035 -12.65 45.07 -11.22
C THR A 1035 -13.53 43.79 -11.38
N SER A 1036 -13.89 43.11 -10.27
CA SER A 1036 -15.12 42.29 -9.99
C SER A 1036 -15.61 41.19 -10.96
N GLY A 1037 -16.13 40.02 -10.51
CA GLY A 1037 -16.36 39.47 -9.15
C GLY A 1037 -17.50 38.42 -9.14
N GLY A 1038 -17.55 37.47 -8.19
CA GLY A 1038 -18.63 36.43 -8.17
C GLY A 1038 -18.55 35.26 -7.16
N THR A 1039 -18.58 35.55 -5.85
CA THR A 1039 -19.05 34.72 -4.70
C THR A 1039 -19.25 33.18 -4.82
N SER A 1040 -18.62 32.44 -3.90
CA SER A 1040 -19.34 31.57 -2.93
C SER A 1040 -18.54 31.42 -1.61
N THR A 1041 -19.23 31.08 -0.51
CA THR A 1041 -18.77 31.26 0.89
C THR A 1041 -18.02 30.06 1.52
N GLY A 1042 -17.00 30.36 2.33
CA GLY A 1042 -16.38 29.44 3.28
C GLY A 1042 -15.20 30.12 4.00
N THR A 1043 -15.41 30.68 5.20
CA THR A 1043 -14.45 31.56 5.87
C THR A 1043 -13.47 30.81 6.78
N SER A 1044 -12.17 31.04 6.57
CA SER A 1044 -11.07 30.56 7.41
C SER A 1044 -10.48 31.67 8.26
N SER A 1045 -10.15 31.34 9.50
CA SER A 1045 -9.15 32.03 10.33
C SER A 1045 -7.96 31.08 10.56
N THR A 1046 -6.76 31.64 10.76
CA THR A 1046 -5.53 30.84 10.88
C THR A 1046 -4.64 31.34 12.03
N VAL A 1047 -4.41 30.48 13.01
CA VAL A 1047 -3.81 30.80 14.31
C VAL A 1047 -2.45 30.13 14.48
N HIS A 1048 -1.51 30.81 15.13
CA HIS A 1048 -0.27 30.22 15.64
C HIS A 1048 0.05 30.71 17.06
N ASN A 1049 0.34 29.75 17.94
CA ASN A 1049 0.71 29.98 19.34
C ASN A 1049 2.11 29.39 19.58
N PHE A 1050 3.07 30.24 19.88
CA PHE A 1050 4.47 29.85 20.07
C PHE A 1050 4.72 28.97 21.31
N THR A 1051 3.71 28.79 22.18
CA THR A 1051 3.72 27.92 23.37
C THR A 1051 3.28 26.49 23.10
N SER A 1052 2.39 26.28 22.13
CA SER A 1052 1.89 24.95 21.77
C SER A 1052 2.51 24.39 20.48
N SER A 1053 3.14 25.25 19.69
CA SER A 1053 3.44 24.97 18.28
C SER A 1053 4.85 25.38 17.87
N ASP A 1054 5.71 25.85 18.79
CA ASP A 1054 7.06 26.38 18.51
C ASP A 1054 7.06 27.29 17.26
N LEU A 1055 7.70 26.84 16.17
CA LEU A 1055 7.71 27.45 14.84
C LEU A 1055 7.12 26.52 13.76
N ASN A 1056 6.42 25.46 14.18
CA ASN A 1056 5.71 24.55 13.28
C ASN A 1056 4.36 25.17 12.90
N SER A 1057 4.27 25.72 11.68
CA SER A 1057 3.04 26.29 11.13
C SER A 1057 2.94 25.98 9.64
N SER A 1058 1.73 25.63 9.18
CA SER A 1058 1.41 25.48 7.76
C SER A 1058 1.09 26.80 7.05
N PHE A 1059 1.09 27.93 7.77
CA PHE A 1059 0.67 29.24 7.25
C PHE A 1059 1.66 30.38 7.52
N TYR A 1060 2.33 30.36 8.68
CA TYR A 1060 3.34 31.36 9.05
C TYR A 1060 4.75 30.79 8.90
N GLN A 1061 5.56 31.35 8.00
CA GLN A 1061 6.96 30.98 7.82
C GLN A 1061 7.86 31.88 8.67
N PHE A 1062 8.76 31.28 9.44
CA PHE A 1062 9.64 31.98 10.40
C PHE A 1062 11.11 31.87 9.96
N SER A 1063 11.82 33.00 9.84
CA SER A 1063 13.18 33.04 9.26
C SER A 1063 14.32 32.63 10.19
N ASP A 1064 14.08 32.48 11.49
CA ASP A 1064 15.13 32.28 12.50
C ASP A 1064 14.64 31.38 13.64
N THR A 1065 15.10 30.13 13.66
CA THR A 1065 14.73 29.13 14.67
C THR A 1065 15.44 29.33 16.01
N SER A 1066 16.51 30.12 16.07
CA SER A 1066 17.19 30.47 17.33
C SER A 1066 16.48 31.59 18.12
N SER A 1067 15.44 32.18 17.51
CA SER A 1067 14.71 33.32 18.06
C SER A 1067 13.52 32.95 18.99
N LEU A 1068 13.25 31.68 19.27
CA LEU A 1068 12.32 31.30 20.35
C LEU A 1068 12.87 31.62 21.76
N SER A 1069 11.98 31.84 22.73
CA SER A 1069 12.33 31.98 24.14
C SER A 1069 11.14 31.81 25.10
N THR A 1070 11.31 30.98 26.13
CA THR A 1070 10.46 30.91 27.34
C THR A 1070 10.90 31.91 28.43
N ALA A 1071 12.12 32.47 28.32
CA ALA A 1071 12.72 33.36 29.32
C ALA A 1071 12.24 34.82 29.24
N LYS A 1072 11.00 35.05 28.79
CA LYS A 1072 10.41 36.38 28.55
C LYS A 1072 9.11 36.65 29.33
N GLY A 1073 8.78 35.79 30.29
CA GLY A 1073 7.52 35.84 31.03
C GLY A 1073 6.39 35.16 30.25
N SER A 1074 5.15 35.32 30.74
CA SER A 1074 3.95 34.80 30.11
C SER A 1074 2.90 35.89 29.86
N VAL A 1075 1.95 35.60 28.98
CA VAL A 1075 0.86 36.50 28.59
C VAL A 1075 -0.46 35.74 28.62
N GLU A 1076 -1.47 36.30 29.30
CA GLU A 1076 -2.85 35.83 29.21
C GLU A 1076 -3.53 36.41 27.98
N TYR A 1077 -4.07 35.56 27.11
CA TYR A 1077 -4.83 35.98 25.93
C TYR A 1077 -5.98 35.02 25.62
N GLN A 1078 -7.22 35.53 25.59
CA GLN A 1078 -8.45 34.75 25.38
C GLN A 1078 -8.57 33.49 26.27
N GLY A 1079 -8.04 33.55 27.50
CA GLY A 1079 -8.05 32.42 28.46
C GLY A 1079 -6.91 31.41 28.27
N MET A 1080 -5.94 31.69 27.40
CA MET A 1080 -4.71 30.91 27.24
C MET A 1080 -3.54 31.59 27.96
N THR A 1081 -2.85 30.86 28.83
CA THR A 1081 -1.54 31.24 29.37
C THR A 1081 -0.44 30.93 28.34
N LEU A 1082 0.03 31.95 27.63
CA LEU A 1082 1.11 31.84 26.64
C LEU A 1082 2.47 32.01 27.36
N THR A 1083 3.32 30.98 27.41
CA THR A 1083 4.59 30.98 28.18
C THR A 1083 5.85 31.06 27.32
N GLN A 1084 5.70 30.99 25.99
CA GLN A 1084 6.80 31.00 25.03
C GLN A 1084 6.52 31.99 23.91
N CYS A 1085 7.59 32.62 23.41
CA CYS A 1085 7.51 33.67 22.40
C CYS A 1085 8.59 33.54 21.33
N LEU A 1086 8.35 34.19 20.19
CA LEU A 1086 9.35 34.55 19.21
C LEU A 1086 9.91 35.95 19.54
N LYS A 1087 11.21 36.04 19.84
CA LYS A 1087 11.93 37.32 19.93
C LYS A 1087 12.00 37.91 18.51
N MET A 1088 11.46 39.11 18.31
CA MET A 1088 11.60 39.80 17.03
C MET A 1088 12.95 40.51 16.97
N GLU A 1089 13.98 39.78 16.54
CA GLU A 1089 15.33 40.28 16.29
C GLU A 1089 15.54 40.69 14.83
N THR A 1090 16.69 41.28 14.52
CA THR A 1090 16.95 41.86 13.18
C THR A 1090 17.00 40.81 12.07
N SER A 1091 17.29 39.55 12.43
CA SER A 1091 17.19 38.34 11.59
C SER A 1091 15.75 37.82 11.46
N THR A 1092 14.84 38.21 12.35
CA THR A 1092 13.53 37.59 12.52
C THR A 1092 12.46 38.27 11.68
N SER A 1093 11.89 37.50 10.76
CA SER A 1093 10.70 37.85 9.99
C SER A 1093 9.67 36.73 10.06
N ILE A 1094 8.40 37.10 9.94
CA ILE A 1094 7.27 36.18 9.79
C ILE A 1094 6.61 36.50 8.46
N THR A 1095 6.62 35.54 7.54
CA THR A 1095 5.97 35.67 6.21
C THR A 1095 4.74 34.79 6.16
N PHE A 1096 3.61 35.34 5.73
CA PHE A 1096 2.38 34.58 5.52
C PHE A 1096 1.64 35.08 4.27
N ASN A 1097 0.99 34.18 3.55
CA ASN A 1097 0.23 34.52 2.35
C ASN A 1097 -1.26 34.63 2.72
N ALA A 1098 -1.80 35.85 2.76
CA ALA A 1098 -3.20 36.07 3.09
C ALA A 1098 -4.08 35.71 1.88
N PRO A 1099 -4.97 34.70 1.96
CA PRO A 1099 -5.78 34.26 0.81
C PRO A 1099 -6.81 35.31 0.37
N SER A 1100 -7.09 36.30 1.21
CA SER A 1100 -7.91 37.47 0.90
C SER A 1100 -7.35 38.72 1.59
N ALA A 1101 -7.95 39.89 1.37
CA ALA A 1101 -7.79 40.96 2.34
C ALA A 1101 -8.36 40.50 3.70
N GLY A 1102 -7.90 41.06 4.82
CA GLY A 1102 -8.26 40.59 6.15
C GLY A 1102 -7.59 41.39 7.25
N THR A 1103 -7.61 40.89 8.46
CA THR A 1103 -6.82 41.42 9.59
C THR A 1103 -5.82 40.38 10.09
N VAL A 1104 -4.69 40.87 10.61
CA VAL A 1104 -3.75 40.07 11.41
C VAL A 1104 -3.74 40.61 12.84
N THR A 1105 -3.90 39.72 13.82
CA THR A 1105 -3.82 40.03 15.25
C THR A 1105 -2.51 39.52 15.82
N LEU A 1106 -1.83 40.35 16.61
CA LEU A 1106 -0.52 40.10 17.20
C LEU A 1106 -0.59 40.36 18.70
N VAL A 1107 -0.05 39.44 19.50
CA VAL A 1107 -0.02 39.56 20.97
C VAL A 1107 1.43 39.52 21.45
N PHE A 1108 1.83 40.58 22.16
CA PHE A 1108 3.20 40.77 22.64
C PHE A 1108 3.32 40.60 24.16
N GLY A 1109 4.54 40.41 24.64
CA GLY A 1109 4.88 40.36 26.07
C GLY A 1109 5.01 41.73 26.77
N ALA A 1110 4.73 42.84 26.08
CA ALA A 1110 4.84 44.18 26.64
C ALA A 1110 3.95 45.19 25.90
N ASP A 1111 3.46 46.18 26.64
CA ASP A 1111 2.68 47.30 26.10
C ASP A 1111 3.49 48.18 25.13
N ALA A 1112 2.82 48.75 24.14
CA ALA A 1112 3.41 49.60 23.10
C ALA A 1112 4.59 48.95 22.35
N SER A 1113 4.60 47.62 22.25
CA SER A 1113 5.49 46.86 21.37
C SER A 1113 5.33 47.30 19.92
N THR A 1114 6.42 47.30 19.15
CA THR A 1114 6.40 47.77 17.76
C THR A 1114 6.85 46.70 16.77
N ILE A 1115 6.22 46.69 15.60
CA ILE A 1115 6.49 45.76 14.51
C ILE A 1115 6.41 46.50 13.18
N LYS A 1116 7.08 46.01 12.13
CA LYS A 1116 6.83 46.46 10.76
C LYS A 1116 5.98 45.42 10.04
N LEU A 1117 4.84 45.81 9.49
CA LEU A 1117 4.10 45.02 8.49
C LEU A 1117 4.39 45.62 7.11
N ASN A 1118 4.91 44.81 6.19
CA ASN A 1118 5.25 45.22 4.82
C ASN A 1118 6.13 46.50 4.80
N GLY A 1119 7.12 46.54 5.70
CA GLY A 1119 8.05 47.66 5.90
C GLY A 1119 7.49 48.87 6.67
N SER A 1120 6.18 48.99 6.84
CA SER A 1120 5.54 50.10 7.57
C SER A 1120 5.52 49.82 9.07
N LYS A 1121 6.00 50.74 9.91
CA LYS A 1121 6.06 50.56 11.38
C LYS A 1121 4.72 50.86 12.05
N TYR A 1122 4.29 49.95 12.93
CA TYR A 1122 3.10 50.02 13.77
C TYR A 1122 3.46 49.80 15.25
N THR A 1123 2.57 50.21 16.16
CA THR A 1123 2.73 50.13 17.61
C THR A 1123 1.45 49.55 18.23
N SER A 1124 1.58 48.60 19.16
CA SER A 1124 0.43 47.99 19.86
C SER A 1124 -0.28 48.97 20.80
N THR A 1125 -1.57 48.76 21.05
CA THR A 1125 -2.35 49.52 22.04
C THR A 1125 -2.61 48.58 23.22
N GLY A 1126 -1.92 48.82 24.33
CA GLY A 1126 -1.61 47.73 25.27
C GLY A 1126 -0.67 46.72 24.59
N ASN A 1127 -0.83 45.43 24.90
CA ASN A 1127 0.00 44.35 24.37
C ASN A 1127 -0.55 43.69 23.09
N VAL A 1128 -1.74 44.08 22.62
CA VAL A 1128 -2.37 43.56 21.38
C VAL A 1128 -2.28 44.59 20.26
N LEU A 1129 -2.10 44.10 19.02
CA LEU A 1129 -2.11 44.90 17.80
C LEU A 1129 -2.89 44.17 16.70
N VAL A 1130 -3.92 44.82 16.16
CA VAL A 1130 -4.66 44.34 14.98
C VAL A 1130 -4.32 45.24 13.79
N LEU A 1131 -4.00 44.65 12.64
CA LEU A 1131 -3.62 45.37 11.42
C LEU A 1131 -4.39 44.84 10.21
N ASP A 1132 -4.84 45.73 9.33
CA ASP A 1132 -5.36 45.34 8.02
C ASP A 1132 -4.24 44.79 7.12
N VAL A 1133 -4.49 43.64 6.50
CA VAL A 1133 -3.64 42.99 5.50
C VAL A 1133 -4.37 42.87 4.16
N ASN A 1134 -3.61 42.96 3.07
CA ASN A 1134 -4.16 42.73 1.73
C ASN A 1134 -3.92 41.27 1.32
N ALA A 1135 -4.72 40.76 0.37
CA ALA A 1135 -4.47 39.46 -0.24
C ALA A 1135 -3.07 39.37 -0.85
N GLY A 1136 -2.40 38.23 -0.69
CA GLY A 1136 -1.01 38.01 -1.09
C GLY A 1136 -0.04 37.94 0.09
N GLU A 1137 1.25 37.95 -0.22
CA GLU A 1137 2.32 37.90 0.77
C GLU A 1137 2.30 39.12 1.71
N ASN A 1138 2.35 38.84 3.02
CA ASN A 1138 2.52 39.82 4.07
C ASN A 1138 3.70 39.41 4.95
N VAL A 1139 4.59 40.37 5.23
CA VAL A 1139 5.83 40.14 5.99
C VAL A 1139 5.88 41.03 7.22
N LEU A 1140 5.95 40.41 8.39
CA LEU A 1140 6.24 41.06 9.66
C LEU A 1140 7.75 41.03 9.92
N THR A 1141 8.34 42.19 10.22
CA THR A 1141 9.78 42.33 10.56
C THR A 1141 9.98 43.22 11.76
N LYS A 1142 11.12 43.11 12.44
CA LYS A 1142 11.48 43.95 13.59
C LYS A 1142 11.31 45.44 13.30
N ALA A 1143 10.59 46.15 14.17
CA ALA A 1143 10.68 47.60 14.26
C ALA A 1143 11.67 47.99 15.37
N ASP A 1144 11.26 47.82 16.63
CA ASP A 1144 12.12 47.82 17.82
C ASP A 1144 12.13 46.39 18.43
N SER A 1145 12.81 46.16 19.56
CA SER A 1145 12.79 44.83 20.21
C SER A 1145 11.42 44.52 20.83
N ALA A 1146 10.78 43.45 20.35
CA ALA A 1146 9.49 42.94 20.83
C ALA A 1146 9.54 41.41 20.99
N ASN A 1147 8.67 40.85 21.84
CA ASN A 1147 8.51 39.41 22.03
C ASN A 1147 7.06 39.04 21.66
N LEU A 1148 6.85 38.24 20.63
CA LEU A 1148 5.53 37.86 20.11
C LEU A 1148 5.11 36.48 20.63
N PHE A 1149 3.96 36.38 21.27
CA PHE A 1149 3.45 35.16 21.91
C PHE A 1149 2.32 34.48 21.11
N TYR A 1150 1.62 35.23 20.26
CA TYR A 1150 0.52 34.72 19.43
C TYR A 1150 0.35 35.56 18.16
N ILE A 1151 -0.03 34.92 17.07
CA ILE A 1151 -0.42 35.56 15.80
C ILE A 1151 -1.65 34.84 15.21
N SER A 1152 -2.63 35.61 14.72
CA SER A 1152 -3.76 35.06 13.95
C SER A 1152 -4.13 35.93 12.75
N TYR A 1153 -4.68 35.32 11.71
CA TYR A 1153 -5.16 35.96 10.49
C TYR A 1153 -6.64 35.63 10.30
N ASN A 1154 -7.43 36.65 9.96
CA ASN A 1154 -8.87 36.59 9.79
C ASN A 1154 -9.27 37.22 8.44
N ALA A 1155 -9.97 36.47 7.57
CA ALA A 1155 -10.39 36.95 6.26
C ALA A 1155 -11.44 38.09 6.35
N ALA A 1156 -11.34 39.13 5.52
CA ALA A 1156 -12.24 40.28 5.56
C ALA A 1156 -13.69 39.86 5.25
N GLY A 1157 -14.55 39.92 6.27
CA GLY A 1157 -15.90 39.37 6.25
C GLY A 1157 -16.15 38.31 7.33
N SER A 1158 -15.10 37.76 7.97
CA SER A 1158 -15.24 37.02 9.23
C SER A 1158 -15.63 38.00 10.35
N SER A 1159 -16.74 37.74 11.02
CA SER A 1159 -17.33 38.67 11.98
C SER A 1159 -16.78 38.50 13.40
N ASP A 1160 -15.51 38.82 13.63
CA ASP A 1160 -15.02 39.13 14.98
C ASP A 1160 -15.50 40.53 15.37
N THR A 1161 -16.67 40.59 16.00
CA THR A 1161 -17.17 41.80 16.66
C THR A 1161 -16.80 41.72 18.14
N PRO A 1162 -16.11 42.72 18.72
CA PRO A 1162 -15.74 42.66 20.14
C PRO A 1162 -16.97 42.53 21.04
N VAL A 1163 -16.94 41.54 21.95
CA VAL A 1163 -17.97 41.43 22.99
C VAL A 1163 -17.74 42.54 24.02
N GLU A 1164 -18.62 43.53 23.99
CA GLU A 1164 -18.61 44.67 24.93
C GLU A 1164 -18.88 44.17 26.37
N THR A 1165 -17.98 44.50 27.29
CA THR A 1165 -18.02 44.00 28.68
C THR A 1165 -19.12 44.69 29.50
N ALA A 1166 -20.13 43.94 29.91
CA ALA A 1166 -21.16 44.38 30.85
C ALA A 1166 -20.83 43.93 32.30
N GLU A 1167 -20.25 44.83 33.09
CA GLU A 1167 -20.02 44.66 34.54
C GLU A 1167 -21.34 44.79 35.32
N PRO A 1168 -21.62 43.92 36.31
CA PRO A 1168 -21.79 44.41 37.70
C PRO A 1168 -21.43 43.36 38.79
N PRO A 1169 -21.48 43.69 40.10
CA PRO A 1169 -20.82 44.82 40.77
C PRO A 1169 -19.98 44.35 41.99
N VAL A 1170 -19.23 45.25 42.60
CA VAL A 1170 -18.34 44.98 43.77
C VAL A 1170 -19.11 44.96 45.10
N GLU A 1171 -18.90 43.94 45.95
CA GLU A 1171 -18.52 44.14 47.36
C GLU A 1171 -17.89 42.91 48.08
N THR A 1172 -16.99 43.26 48.99
CA THR A 1172 -16.14 42.50 49.94
C THR A 1172 -16.89 41.53 50.90
N THR A 1173 -16.31 40.54 51.62
CA THR A 1173 -15.13 40.59 52.54
C THR A 1173 -14.59 39.19 52.99
N ALA A 1174 -13.31 39.15 53.40
CA ALA A 1174 -12.73 38.41 54.56
C ALA A 1174 -12.67 36.85 54.66
N THR A 1175 -11.42 36.36 54.81
CA THR A 1175 -10.95 35.17 55.59
C THR A 1175 -11.00 35.45 57.12
N PRO A 1176 -10.79 34.50 58.10
CA PRO A 1176 -9.80 33.40 58.08
C PRO A 1176 -10.05 32.12 58.97
N VAL A 1177 -8.99 31.28 59.12
CA VAL A 1177 -8.64 30.37 60.26
C VAL A 1177 -9.24 28.94 60.37
N GLU A 1178 -8.34 27.93 60.23
CA GLU A 1178 -8.13 26.65 60.97
C GLU A 1178 -9.29 25.61 61.14
N THR A 1179 -9.09 24.32 61.51
CA THR A 1179 -7.94 23.60 62.15
C THR A 1179 -7.87 22.09 61.78
N THR A 1180 -6.64 21.54 61.68
CA THR A 1180 -6.15 20.14 61.88
C THR A 1180 -7.09 18.91 61.96
N ALA A 1181 -6.69 17.82 61.28
CA ALA A 1181 -6.48 16.50 61.91
C ALA A 1181 -5.55 15.57 61.07
N GLU A 1182 -4.51 15.02 61.72
CA GLU A 1182 -3.66 13.88 61.29
C GLU A 1182 -4.32 12.53 61.75
N PRO A 1183 -3.85 11.29 61.44
CA PRO A 1183 -2.44 10.85 61.56
C PRO A 1183 -1.92 9.67 60.66
N VAL A 1184 -0.68 9.25 60.96
CA VAL A 1184 0.00 7.95 60.72
C VAL A 1184 0.81 7.80 59.42
N GLU A 1185 2.11 8.00 59.54
CA GLU A 1185 3.12 7.31 58.71
C GLU A 1185 3.17 5.81 59.01
N THR A 1186 3.47 5.00 57.99
CA THR A 1186 4.20 3.74 58.18
C THR A 1186 5.39 3.71 57.24
N THR A 1187 6.59 3.81 57.81
CA THR A 1187 7.85 3.88 57.07
C THR A 1187 8.16 2.60 56.31
N ALA A 1188 8.33 2.70 54.99
CA ALA A 1188 9.14 1.77 54.20
C ALA A 1188 10.44 2.48 53.83
N THR A 1189 11.59 1.84 54.07
CA THR A 1189 12.92 2.45 53.85
C THR A 1189 13.28 2.50 52.37
N GLU A 1190 13.84 3.62 51.92
CA GLU A 1190 14.58 3.70 50.65
C GLU A 1190 15.70 2.63 50.62
N PRO A 1191 15.90 1.93 49.49
CA PRO A 1191 17.16 1.28 49.22
C PRO A 1191 18.19 2.36 48.83
N THR A 1192 19.11 2.69 49.74
CA THR A 1192 20.25 3.56 49.39
C THR A 1192 21.04 2.91 48.24
N PRO A 1193 21.34 3.62 47.13
CA PRO A 1193 22.11 3.04 46.04
C PRO A 1193 23.46 2.50 46.49
N SER A 1194 23.85 1.33 45.97
CA SER A 1194 25.24 0.90 46.01
C SER A 1194 26.09 1.87 45.19
N ALA A 1195 27.35 2.11 45.61
CA ALA A 1195 28.22 3.12 45.01
C ALA A 1195 28.81 2.73 43.63
N GLY A 1196 27.93 2.52 42.65
CA GLY A 1196 28.27 2.50 41.22
C GLY A 1196 28.16 3.91 40.61
N LYS A 1197 28.49 4.05 39.33
CA LYS A 1197 28.38 5.31 38.58
C LYS A 1197 27.13 5.29 37.72
N TYR A 1198 26.43 6.41 37.60
CA TYR A 1198 25.35 6.54 36.61
C TYR A 1198 25.85 6.14 35.21
N GLY A 1199 25.16 5.19 34.59
CA GLY A 1199 25.53 4.59 33.30
C GLY A 1199 26.33 3.28 33.36
N ASP A 1200 26.81 2.83 34.53
CA ASP A 1200 27.35 1.48 34.73
C ASP A 1200 26.18 0.50 34.96
N VAL A 1201 25.69 -0.13 33.89
CA VAL A 1201 24.47 -0.95 33.91
C VAL A 1201 24.78 -2.43 34.13
N ASP A 1202 25.91 -2.93 33.64
CA ASP A 1202 26.29 -4.34 33.88
C ASP A 1202 26.90 -4.57 35.29
N GLY A 1203 27.37 -3.48 35.93
CA GLY A 1203 27.93 -3.44 37.28
C GLY A 1203 29.41 -3.82 37.33
N ASN A 1204 30.25 -3.20 36.48
CA ASN A 1204 31.69 -3.50 36.37
C ASN A 1204 32.65 -2.33 36.69
N ASP A 1205 32.14 -1.18 37.14
CA ASP A 1205 32.85 0.10 37.33
C ASP A 1205 33.33 0.79 36.03
N SER A 1206 32.98 0.32 34.84
CA SER A 1206 33.11 1.04 33.54
C SER A 1206 31.84 1.84 33.24
N ILE A 1207 31.89 2.63 32.16
CA ILE A 1207 30.72 3.13 31.43
C ILE A 1207 31.11 3.04 29.96
N ASP A 1208 30.62 2.01 29.26
CA ASP A 1208 30.93 1.80 27.85
C ASP A 1208 29.74 1.21 27.06
N ILE A 1209 29.99 0.71 25.85
CA ILE A 1209 28.93 0.27 24.94
C ILE A 1209 28.26 -1.01 25.41
N ILE A 1210 28.90 -1.78 26.29
CA ILE A 1210 28.29 -2.96 26.93
C ILE A 1210 27.16 -2.56 27.87
N ASP A 1211 27.21 -1.39 28.51
CA ASP A 1211 26.13 -0.91 29.38
C ASP A 1211 24.88 -0.53 28.59
N VAL A 1212 25.05 0.19 27.48
CA VAL A 1212 23.97 0.50 26.53
C VAL A 1212 23.36 -0.79 25.96
N LEU A 1213 24.20 -1.77 25.61
CA LEU A 1213 23.73 -3.04 25.06
C LEU A 1213 23.01 -3.91 26.11
N THR A 1214 23.50 -3.91 27.35
CA THR A 1214 22.88 -4.61 28.49
C THR A 1214 21.55 -3.98 28.86
N LEU A 1215 21.47 -2.64 28.85
CA LEU A 1215 20.23 -1.91 29.08
C LEU A 1215 19.20 -2.20 27.99
N ASN A 1216 19.59 -2.11 26.71
CA ASN A 1216 18.69 -2.43 25.59
C ASN A 1216 18.23 -3.90 25.63
N GLN A 1217 19.10 -4.85 25.98
CA GLN A 1217 18.72 -6.26 26.16
C GLN A 1217 17.73 -6.46 27.31
N TYR A 1218 17.81 -5.67 28.39
CA TYR A 1218 16.82 -5.68 29.45
C TYR A 1218 15.48 -5.08 29.00
N LEU A 1219 15.52 -3.89 28.37
CA LEU A 1219 14.33 -3.16 27.92
C LEU A 1219 13.49 -3.96 26.90
N VAL A 1220 14.13 -4.76 26.04
CA VAL A 1220 13.44 -5.66 25.09
C VAL A 1220 13.25 -7.10 25.62
N GLY A 1221 13.52 -7.35 26.91
CA GLY A 1221 13.21 -8.61 27.60
C GLY A 1221 14.08 -9.82 27.22
N ILE A 1222 15.30 -9.60 26.74
CA ILE A 1222 16.29 -10.65 26.42
C ILE A 1222 17.05 -11.13 27.67
N ILE A 1223 17.21 -10.26 28.68
CA ILE A 1223 17.86 -10.59 29.96
C ILE A 1223 17.01 -10.14 31.17
N ASP A 1224 17.19 -10.83 32.29
CA ASP A 1224 16.71 -10.38 33.60
C ASP A 1224 17.39 -9.06 34.03
N GLN A 1225 16.82 -8.40 35.05
CA GLN A 1225 17.28 -7.10 35.57
C GLN A 1225 18.81 -7.07 35.84
N PRO A 1226 19.56 -6.18 35.15
CA PRO A 1226 21.03 -6.16 35.23
C PRO A 1226 21.54 -5.59 36.56
N LYS A 1227 22.77 -5.92 36.95
CA LYS A 1227 23.28 -5.63 38.31
C LYS A 1227 23.38 -4.14 38.61
N GLY A 1228 23.75 -3.34 37.62
CA GLY A 1228 23.84 -1.90 37.68
C GLY A 1228 22.54 -1.18 37.33
N TYR A 1229 21.38 -1.86 37.33
CA TYR A 1229 20.09 -1.24 37.01
C TYR A 1229 19.77 0.02 37.85
N ALA A 1230 20.19 0.05 39.12
CA ALA A 1230 20.03 1.23 39.98
C ALA A 1230 20.86 2.46 39.52
N ASN A 1231 21.80 2.26 38.60
CA ASN A 1231 22.60 3.29 37.95
C ASN A 1231 22.08 3.62 36.53
N ALA A 1232 21.07 2.89 36.04
CA ALA A 1232 20.57 2.99 34.67
C ALA A 1232 19.64 4.20 34.47
N ASP A 1233 18.91 4.62 35.49
CA ASP A 1233 18.17 5.89 35.52
C ASP A 1233 19.18 7.05 35.56
N VAL A 1234 19.55 7.57 34.39
CA VAL A 1234 20.60 8.59 34.25
C VAL A 1234 20.05 9.98 33.99
N ASP A 1235 18.79 10.11 33.55
CA ASP A 1235 18.11 11.41 33.45
C ASP A 1235 17.29 11.79 34.71
N LYS A 1236 17.10 10.82 35.64
CA LYS A 1236 16.53 10.98 36.98
C LYS A 1236 15.03 11.26 36.99
N ASP A 1237 14.29 10.73 36.02
CA ASP A 1237 12.82 10.75 36.02
C ASP A 1237 12.18 9.70 36.96
N GLY A 1238 12.96 8.72 37.42
CA GLY A 1238 12.52 7.63 38.31
C GLY A 1238 12.13 6.34 37.58
N SER A 1239 12.21 6.33 36.25
CA SER A 1239 12.04 5.18 35.36
C SER A 1239 13.39 4.71 34.82
N VAL A 1240 13.38 3.64 34.02
CA VAL A 1240 14.54 3.23 33.22
C VAL A 1240 14.03 2.86 31.83
N THR A 1241 14.48 3.57 30.80
CA THR A 1241 13.86 3.57 29.47
C THR A 1241 14.88 3.67 28.32
N ASP A 1242 14.40 3.68 27.07
CA ASP A 1242 15.22 4.02 25.90
C ASP A 1242 15.82 5.44 25.98
N SER A 1243 15.24 6.35 26.79
CA SER A 1243 15.84 7.67 27.07
C SER A 1243 17.22 7.49 27.70
N ASP A 1244 17.32 6.65 28.72
CA ASP A 1244 18.54 6.38 29.47
C ASP A 1244 19.60 5.70 28.62
N ALA A 1245 19.22 4.65 27.88
CA ALA A 1245 20.14 3.98 26.96
C ALA A 1245 20.72 4.96 25.93
N MET A 1246 19.88 5.89 25.45
CA MET A 1246 20.27 6.96 24.55
C MET A 1246 21.12 8.05 25.25
N MET A 1247 20.87 8.37 26.53
CA MET A 1247 21.69 9.29 27.34
C MET A 1247 23.10 8.70 27.60
N ILE A 1248 23.17 7.44 28.02
CA ILE A 1248 24.42 6.69 28.22
C ILE A 1248 25.20 6.68 26.90
N LEU A 1249 24.57 6.28 25.79
CA LEU A 1249 25.19 6.29 24.45
C LEU A 1249 25.70 7.68 24.05
N LYS A 1250 24.91 8.74 24.25
CA LYS A 1250 25.33 10.14 24.00
C LYS A 1250 26.52 10.55 24.87
N SER A 1251 26.69 9.98 26.06
CA SER A 1251 27.82 10.28 26.94
C SER A 1251 29.13 9.64 26.46
N LEU A 1252 29.07 8.42 25.90
CA LEU A 1252 30.24 7.74 25.30
C LEU A 1252 30.84 8.55 24.16
N VAL A 1253 29.99 9.20 23.37
CA VAL A 1253 30.38 10.15 22.30
C VAL A 1253 30.51 11.60 22.75
N LYS A 1254 30.40 11.87 24.07
CA LYS A 1254 30.61 13.18 24.72
C LYS A 1254 29.66 14.30 24.26
N LEU A 1255 28.45 13.93 23.85
CA LEU A 1255 27.36 14.86 23.55
C LEU A 1255 26.59 15.28 24.81
N VAL A 1256 26.62 14.46 25.85
CA VAL A 1256 26.13 14.79 27.21
C VAL A 1256 27.16 14.31 28.26
N THR A 1257 26.98 14.73 29.50
CA THR A 1257 27.71 14.21 30.67
C THR A 1257 26.70 13.57 31.61
N LEU A 1258 26.94 12.33 32.05
CA LEU A 1258 26.07 11.67 33.02
C LEU A 1258 26.27 12.28 34.43
N PRO A 1259 25.33 12.07 35.36
CA PRO A 1259 25.47 12.51 36.75
C PRO A 1259 26.67 11.84 37.46
N GLU A 1260 27.22 12.51 38.47
CA GLU A 1260 28.12 11.90 39.48
C GLU A 1260 27.33 11.17 40.58
#